data_AF-A0AB34FU20-F1
#
_entry.id   AF-A0AB34FU20-F1
#
_cell.length_a   1.000
_cell.length_b   1.000
_cell.length_c   1.000
_cell.angle_alpha   90.00
_cell.angle_beta   90.00
_cell.angle_gamma   90.00
#
_symmetry.space_group_name_H-M   'P 1'
#
loop_
_entity.id
_entity.type
_entity.pdbx_description
1 polymer ?
#
loop_
_entity_poly.entity_id
_entity_poly.type
_entity_poly.pdbx_seq_one_letter_code
_entity_poly.pdbx_strand_id
1 'polypeptide(L)'
;MPGYIGGTALDYIISAHPDWEYHILVRDEYRAEPIAAKYPYVRFTYGSLEDDALLEKAASQADIVVPPDTADSSDHYTGAVAIAKGLKEGHSPENPGVWIHTSGTSILTWYDAEHQREGAPPLPEQKYHDIDDIERLVTLPDGAHHRDVDKIAIAANSDIVRVAILCPPTIYGTGAGAVNTRSRQVPSLARTTLAKGFAPIVGQGKTEWDHVHSDDLGDLYVKLADATQDADQRDNPDIFGPHAYFFAENGSHKWADVAHWVADEARKQGYLPTPATKLVSEKEIVMMEDGTVSWGRNSKGVAERARRYLGWKPKGTPLKDTIPQVVASEAKALGLKPKEKKGTTYSCVATYEGTNVEIIANEQGSFTTPSFVSFTEKERLIGEAAKNNAAMNPRNTVFDAKRLIGRRFDDPTVKKDIESWPFKVVDDAGQPKIEVDYLGEKKQFSAQEISAMVLLKMKEIAEVKLGKKVEKAVITVPAYFNDNQRQATKDAGAISGLNVLRIINEPTAAAIAYGLGSGKSEKERNVLIYDLGGGTFDVSLLNIQGGVFTVRATAGDTHLGGQDFDTNLLDHCKKEFTRKSKKDPSGDARALRRLRTACERAKRTLSSGAQATIEIDSLFDGEDFTMTITRARFEELNAKAFSGTLEPVAQVLKDADIQKNAVDEIVLVGGSTRIPRIQKLLSEFFDGKKLEKSINPDEAVAYGAAVQAGILSGKAQSAETSDLLLLDVVPLSLGVAMEGNIYAPVVPRGSTVPCLRKRTFTTVADNQQTVQFPVYQGERVNCEDNTSLGEFTLAPIPPMRAGEAVLECVFEVDVNGILKVTATEKTSGRSANITISNSVGKLSTDEIEKMISDAEKFKNNDEAFSKKFEAKQQLESYIGRVEEIVSDPTLSLKLKRGQKEKIESTISDAMAALELNESTADDLKKQELALKRLVTKAMSSR
;
A
#
# COMPACT_ATOMS: atom_id res chain seq x y z
N MET A 1 -24.88 -0.28 34.80
CA MET A 1 -23.95 0.22 33.77
C MET A 1 -24.30 -0.44 32.46
N PRO A 2 -24.50 0.32 31.38
CA PRO A 2 -24.64 -0.28 30.06
C PRO A 2 -23.26 -0.85 29.71
N GLY A 3 -23.06 -2.15 29.79
CA GLY A 3 -21.84 -2.81 29.33
C GLY A 3 -21.61 -2.66 27.83
N TYR A 4 -20.76 -3.50 27.23
CA TYR A 4 -20.42 -3.36 25.81
C TYR A 4 -21.60 -3.61 24.83
N ILE A 5 -22.71 -4.20 25.29
CA ILE A 5 -23.96 -4.32 24.53
C ILE A 5 -25.14 -3.58 25.19
N GLY A 6 -24.93 -3.05 26.39
CA GLY A 6 -26.00 -2.46 27.20
C GLY A 6 -26.63 -1.22 26.57
N GLY A 7 -25.88 -0.47 25.76
CA GLY A 7 -26.45 0.64 25.01
C GLY A 7 -27.43 0.19 23.92
N THR A 8 -27.15 -0.93 23.24
CA THR A 8 -28.02 -1.49 22.21
C THR A 8 -29.28 -2.07 22.81
N ALA A 9 -29.14 -2.88 23.88
CA ALA A 9 -30.28 -3.44 24.59
C ALA A 9 -31.22 -2.32 25.08
N LEU A 10 -30.65 -1.27 25.69
CA LEU A 10 -31.40 -0.11 26.13
C LEU A 10 -32.14 0.59 24.98
N ASP A 11 -31.47 0.87 23.87
CA ASP A 11 -32.06 1.53 22.70
C ASP A 11 -33.26 0.76 22.14
N TYR A 12 -33.14 -0.55 22.03
CA TYR A 12 -34.21 -1.42 21.53
C TYR A 12 -35.39 -1.48 22.51
N ILE A 13 -35.13 -1.67 23.81
CA ILE A 13 -36.19 -1.72 24.84
C ILE A 13 -36.91 -0.37 24.91
N ILE A 14 -36.17 0.74 24.96
CA ILE A 14 -36.75 2.10 24.97
C ILE A 14 -37.60 2.35 23.72
N SER A 15 -37.11 1.94 22.54
CA SER A 15 -37.83 2.13 21.29
C SER A 15 -39.11 1.31 21.22
N ALA A 16 -39.11 0.12 21.82
CA ALA A 16 -40.29 -0.76 21.89
C ALA A 16 -41.31 -0.32 22.95
N HIS A 17 -40.84 0.21 24.08
CA HIS A 17 -41.68 0.57 25.24
C HIS A 17 -41.43 2.02 25.74
N PRO A 18 -41.64 3.05 24.91
CA PRO A 18 -41.34 4.44 25.28
C PRO A 18 -42.16 4.97 26.47
N ASP A 19 -43.20 4.25 26.88
CA ASP A 19 -44.09 4.54 28.00
C ASP A 19 -43.58 4.03 29.36
N TRP A 20 -42.50 3.24 29.38
CA TRP A 20 -41.91 2.73 30.62
C TRP A 20 -41.03 3.78 31.33
N GLU A 21 -40.87 3.61 32.64
CA GLU A 21 -39.91 4.40 33.43
C GLU A 21 -38.54 3.71 33.44
N TYR A 22 -37.52 4.41 32.94
CA TYR A 22 -36.16 3.86 32.82
C TYR A 22 -35.23 4.45 33.88
N HIS A 23 -34.63 3.57 34.68
CA HIS A 23 -33.57 3.91 35.64
C HIS A 23 -32.26 3.23 35.26
N ILE A 24 -31.20 4.00 35.10
CA ILE A 24 -29.91 3.48 34.65
C ILE A 24 -28.81 3.79 35.67
N LEU A 25 -28.14 2.73 36.10
CA LEU A 25 -26.91 2.82 36.88
C LEU A 25 -25.74 3.24 35.99
N VAL A 26 -25.09 4.36 36.31
CA VAL A 26 -23.91 4.91 35.64
C VAL A 26 -22.86 5.32 36.68
N ARG A 27 -21.56 5.21 36.34
CA ARG A 27 -20.48 5.55 37.30
C ARG A 27 -20.44 7.02 37.67
N ASP A 28 -20.74 7.89 36.71
CA ASP A 28 -20.52 9.32 36.80
C ASP A 28 -21.42 10.06 35.80
N GLU A 29 -21.56 11.37 35.98
CA GLU A 29 -22.35 12.26 35.12
C GLU A 29 -21.85 12.26 33.68
N TYR A 30 -20.53 12.18 33.46
CA TYR A 30 -19.94 12.18 32.14
C TYR A 30 -20.41 11.00 31.27
N ARG A 31 -20.55 9.81 31.87
CA ARG A 31 -21.12 8.64 31.19
C ARG A 31 -22.64 8.72 31.00
N ALA A 32 -23.32 9.56 31.77
CA ALA A 32 -24.77 9.79 31.66
C ALA A 32 -25.11 10.73 30.50
N GLU A 33 -24.31 11.76 30.27
CA GLU A 33 -24.52 12.80 29.24
C GLU A 33 -24.99 12.29 27.87
N PRO A 34 -24.29 11.35 27.19
CA PRO A 34 -24.72 10.86 25.88
C PRO A 34 -26.06 10.13 25.92
N ILE A 35 -26.36 9.45 27.03
CA ILE A 35 -27.64 8.74 27.23
C ILE A 35 -28.75 9.76 27.47
N ALA A 36 -28.53 10.76 28.33
CA ALA A 36 -29.49 11.81 28.64
C ALA A 36 -29.81 12.66 27.39
N ALA A 37 -28.80 12.93 26.56
CA ALA A 37 -28.97 13.67 25.31
C ALA A 37 -29.85 12.93 24.31
N LYS A 38 -29.75 11.59 24.24
CA LYS A 38 -30.58 10.77 23.34
C LYS A 38 -31.95 10.45 23.96
N TYR A 39 -32.02 10.24 25.27
CA TYR A 39 -33.21 9.84 26.02
C TYR A 39 -33.43 10.74 27.25
N PRO A 40 -34.06 11.91 27.08
CA PRO A 40 -34.19 12.90 28.16
C PRO A 40 -35.09 12.48 29.32
N TYR A 41 -35.88 11.42 29.16
CA TYR A 41 -36.77 10.86 30.18
C TYR A 41 -36.13 9.74 31.02
N VAL A 42 -34.91 9.32 30.69
CA VAL A 42 -34.16 8.33 31.46
C VAL A 42 -33.66 8.95 32.76
N ARG A 43 -33.86 8.25 33.87
CA ARG A 43 -33.35 8.62 35.21
C ARG A 43 -32.03 7.92 35.46
N PHE A 44 -31.13 8.59 36.17
CA PHE A 44 -29.78 8.10 36.44
C PHE A 44 -29.57 7.89 37.93
N THR A 45 -28.96 6.75 38.25
CA THR A 45 -28.42 6.46 39.57
C THR A 45 -26.90 6.41 39.45
N TYR A 46 -26.19 7.24 40.22
CA TYR A 46 -24.74 7.32 40.16
C TYR A 46 -24.11 6.36 41.15
N GLY A 47 -23.31 5.43 40.64
CA GLY A 47 -22.67 4.39 41.44
C GLY A 47 -22.02 3.31 40.59
N SER A 48 -21.43 2.35 41.28
CA SER A 48 -20.76 1.20 40.71
C SER A 48 -21.51 -0.10 41.02
N LEU A 49 -21.00 -1.22 40.50
CA LEU A 49 -21.52 -2.53 40.86
C LEU A 49 -21.00 -3.03 42.22
N GLU A 50 -20.09 -2.26 42.85
CA GLU A 50 -19.59 -2.49 44.22
C GLU A 50 -20.47 -1.82 45.28
N ASP A 51 -21.42 -0.97 44.88
CA ASP A 51 -22.30 -0.25 45.81
C ASP A 51 -23.53 -1.10 46.16
N ASP A 52 -23.33 -2.15 46.96
CA ASP A 52 -24.37 -3.15 47.30
C ASP A 52 -25.69 -2.52 47.77
N ALA A 53 -25.65 -1.56 48.70
CA ALA A 53 -26.84 -0.89 49.22
C ALA A 53 -27.62 -0.10 48.16
N LEU A 54 -26.91 0.44 47.17
CA LEU A 54 -27.50 1.18 46.06
C LEU A 54 -28.16 0.22 45.08
N LEU A 55 -27.52 -0.92 44.79
CA LEU A 55 -28.07 -1.98 43.95
C LEU A 55 -29.30 -2.63 44.59
N GLU A 56 -29.25 -2.97 45.88
CA GLU A 56 -30.39 -3.52 46.63
C GLU A 56 -31.60 -2.57 46.55
N LYS A 57 -31.38 -1.28 46.81
CA LYS A 57 -32.42 -0.26 46.75
C LYS A 57 -32.98 -0.10 45.33
N ALA A 58 -32.13 -0.05 44.30
CA ALA A 58 -32.60 0.10 42.93
C ALA A 58 -33.39 -1.14 42.47
N ALA A 59 -32.91 -2.34 42.81
CA ALA A 59 -33.54 -3.60 42.44
C ALA A 59 -34.88 -3.83 43.17
N SER A 60 -35.01 -3.40 44.43
CA SER A 60 -36.30 -3.45 45.17
C SER A 60 -37.38 -2.51 44.64
N GLN A 61 -37.03 -1.56 43.77
CA GLN A 61 -37.96 -0.57 43.22
C GLN A 61 -38.33 -0.83 41.76
N ALA A 62 -37.62 -1.74 41.09
CA ALA A 62 -37.76 -1.97 39.65
C ALA A 62 -38.54 -3.25 39.37
N ASP A 63 -39.62 -3.16 38.58
CA ASP A 63 -40.38 -4.35 38.16
C ASP A 63 -39.54 -5.30 37.29
N ILE A 64 -38.60 -4.75 36.51
CA ILE A 64 -37.71 -5.50 35.63
C ILE A 64 -36.28 -4.99 35.81
N VAL A 65 -35.37 -5.89 36.17
CA VAL A 65 -33.95 -5.62 36.28
C VAL A 65 -33.21 -6.30 35.14
N VAL A 66 -32.52 -5.49 34.32
CA VAL A 66 -31.67 -5.96 33.21
C VAL A 66 -30.25 -5.46 33.46
N PRO A 67 -29.29 -6.34 33.80
CA PRO A 67 -27.87 -6.03 33.79
C PRO A 67 -27.24 -6.59 32.49
N PRO A 68 -27.24 -5.84 31.37
CA PRO A 68 -26.76 -6.31 30.07
C PRO A 68 -25.22 -6.28 29.94
N ASP A 69 -24.48 -6.24 31.06
CA ASP A 69 -23.03 -6.12 31.03
C ASP A 69 -22.37 -7.48 30.83
N THR A 70 -22.09 -7.78 29.58
CA THR A 70 -21.45 -9.01 29.16
C THR A 70 -19.96 -8.98 29.53
N ALA A 71 -19.52 -10.02 30.23
CA ALA A 71 -18.13 -10.51 30.39
C ALA A 71 -17.14 -9.82 31.36
N ASP A 72 -17.38 -8.61 31.90
CA ASP A 72 -16.49 -8.07 32.96
C ASP A 72 -17.21 -7.73 34.28
N SER A 73 -18.55 -7.68 34.28
CA SER A 73 -19.31 -7.37 35.50
C SER A 73 -20.56 -8.22 35.74
N SER A 74 -20.97 -9.04 34.75
CA SER A 74 -21.80 -10.24 34.98
C SER A 74 -21.11 -11.28 35.87
N ASP A 75 -19.80 -11.14 36.11
CA ASP A 75 -19.01 -11.91 37.09
C ASP A 75 -18.89 -11.19 38.45
N HIS A 76 -19.61 -10.08 38.64
CA HIS A 76 -19.58 -9.33 39.90
C HIS A 76 -20.47 -9.98 40.95
N TYR A 77 -19.93 -11.01 41.61
CA TYR A 77 -20.62 -11.84 42.59
C TYR A 77 -21.44 -11.02 43.60
N THR A 78 -20.86 -10.00 44.25
CA THR A 78 -21.56 -9.21 45.28
C THR A 78 -22.71 -8.39 44.70
N GLY A 79 -22.56 -7.89 43.47
CA GLY A 79 -23.60 -7.11 42.80
C GLY A 79 -24.81 -7.97 42.44
N ALA A 80 -24.57 -9.20 42.00
CA ALA A 80 -25.63 -10.18 41.75
C ALA A 80 -26.38 -10.57 43.04
N VAL A 81 -25.66 -10.73 44.16
CA VAL A 81 -26.26 -10.98 45.48
C VAL A 81 -27.14 -9.80 45.91
N ALA A 82 -26.65 -8.57 45.74
CA ALA A 82 -27.38 -7.34 46.06
C ALA A 82 -28.67 -7.21 45.22
N ILE A 83 -28.60 -7.48 43.91
CA ILE A 83 -29.79 -7.49 43.02
C ILE A 83 -30.80 -8.54 43.47
N ALA A 84 -30.34 -9.77 43.72
CA ALA A 84 -31.20 -10.87 44.17
C ALA A 84 -31.91 -10.54 45.50
N LYS A 85 -31.19 -9.91 46.43
CA LYS A 85 -31.74 -9.48 47.72
C LYS A 85 -32.76 -8.36 47.55
N GLY A 86 -32.42 -7.31 46.78
CA GLY A 86 -33.33 -6.20 46.52
C GLY A 86 -34.65 -6.66 45.88
N LEU A 87 -34.57 -7.51 44.86
CA LEU A 87 -35.77 -8.09 44.23
C LEU A 87 -36.63 -8.90 45.21
N LYS A 88 -36.03 -9.65 46.13
CA LYS A 88 -36.77 -10.40 47.16
C LYS A 88 -37.40 -9.51 48.22
N GLU A 89 -36.81 -8.36 48.52
CA GLU A 89 -37.32 -7.41 49.53
C GLU A 89 -38.42 -6.48 48.98
N GLY A 90 -38.37 -6.15 47.68
CA GLY A 90 -39.27 -5.18 47.05
C GLY A 90 -40.57 -5.74 46.47
N HIS A 91 -40.66 -7.05 46.26
CA HIS A 91 -41.73 -7.68 45.50
C HIS A 91 -42.55 -8.69 46.31
N SER A 92 -43.70 -9.10 45.78
CA SER A 92 -44.59 -10.10 46.36
C SER A 92 -45.09 -11.08 45.30
N PRO A 93 -45.73 -12.21 45.67
CA PRO A 93 -46.30 -13.13 44.70
C PRO A 93 -47.37 -12.51 43.79
N GLU A 94 -48.06 -11.46 44.25
CA GLU A 94 -49.05 -10.72 43.46
C GLU A 94 -48.42 -9.72 42.47
N ASN A 95 -47.22 -9.22 42.76
CA ASN A 95 -46.44 -8.40 41.83
C ASN A 95 -44.95 -8.82 41.83
N PRO A 96 -44.64 -9.96 41.19
CA PRO A 96 -43.29 -10.51 41.21
C PRO A 96 -42.37 -9.71 40.29
N GLY A 97 -41.16 -9.45 40.79
CA GLY A 97 -40.09 -8.79 40.04
C GLY A 97 -39.46 -9.74 39.02
N VAL A 98 -38.94 -9.19 37.93
CA VAL A 98 -38.28 -9.97 36.86
C VAL A 98 -36.80 -9.61 36.78
N TRP A 99 -35.94 -10.63 36.71
CA TRP A 99 -34.53 -10.48 36.46
C TRP A 99 -34.14 -11.13 35.13
N ILE A 100 -33.81 -10.30 34.14
CA ILE A 100 -33.24 -10.75 32.87
C ILE A 100 -31.72 -10.67 33.01
N HIS A 101 -31.11 -11.73 33.55
CA HIS A 101 -29.67 -11.82 33.76
C HIS A 101 -28.95 -12.08 32.44
N THR A 102 -27.84 -11.36 32.20
CA THR A 102 -27.01 -11.59 31.01
C THR A 102 -25.71 -12.28 31.43
N SER A 103 -25.54 -13.50 30.95
CA SER A 103 -24.36 -14.34 31.14
C SER A 103 -23.51 -14.30 29.86
N GLY A 104 -22.87 -15.41 29.48
CA GLY A 104 -22.17 -15.55 28.20
C GLY A 104 -21.91 -17.00 27.83
N THR A 105 -21.84 -17.32 26.53
CA THR A 105 -21.53 -18.71 26.11
C THR A 105 -20.07 -19.11 26.39
N SER A 106 -19.24 -18.23 26.96
CA SER A 106 -17.95 -18.55 27.57
C SER A 106 -18.07 -19.66 28.62
N ILE A 107 -19.24 -19.82 29.26
CA ILE A 107 -19.52 -20.94 30.18
C ILE A 107 -19.30 -22.31 29.50
N LEU A 108 -19.50 -22.40 28.18
CA LEU A 108 -19.32 -23.63 27.40
C LEU A 108 -17.85 -23.95 27.10
N THR A 109 -16.94 -23.00 27.33
CA THR A 109 -15.49 -23.17 27.05
C THR A 109 -14.75 -23.98 28.11
N TRP A 110 -15.42 -24.28 29.23
CA TRP A 110 -14.82 -24.91 30.41
C TRP A 110 -14.13 -26.25 30.07
N TYR A 111 -14.74 -27.05 29.21
CA TYR A 111 -14.26 -28.38 28.88
C TYR A 111 -12.88 -28.32 28.20
N ASP A 112 -12.72 -27.39 27.26
CA ASP A 112 -11.43 -27.20 26.59
C ASP A 112 -10.36 -26.68 27.55
N ALA A 113 -10.75 -25.82 28.50
CA ALA A 113 -9.85 -25.30 29.52
C ALA A 113 -9.36 -26.40 30.49
N GLU A 114 -10.24 -27.31 30.91
CA GLU A 114 -9.87 -28.41 31.80
C GLU A 114 -9.03 -29.48 31.08
N HIS A 115 -9.34 -29.74 29.81
CA HIS A 115 -8.71 -30.82 29.03
C HIS A 115 -7.55 -30.35 28.13
N GLN A 116 -7.14 -29.08 28.21
CA GLN A 116 -6.04 -28.48 27.41
C GLN A 116 -6.22 -28.71 25.90
N ARG A 117 -7.42 -28.39 25.40
CA ARG A 117 -7.83 -28.64 24.01
C ARG A 117 -7.80 -27.38 23.15
N GLU A 118 -6.89 -26.46 23.45
CA GLU A 118 -6.84 -25.17 22.76
C GLU A 118 -6.55 -25.34 21.25
N GLY A 119 -7.41 -24.78 20.41
CA GLY A 119 -7.33 -24.87 18.95
C GLY A 119 -7.88 -26.17 18.34
N ALA A 120 -8.37 -27.12 19.14
CA ALA A 120 -8.95 -28.37 18.67
C ALA A 120 -10.39 -28.19 18.15
N PRO A 121 -10.88 -29.07 17.25
CA PRO A 121 -12.28 -29.03 16.82
C PRO A 121 -13.24 -29.36 17.98
N PRO A 122 -14.48 -28.84 17.94
CA PRO A 122 -15.49 -29.18 18.94
C PRO A 122 -15.81 -30.68 18.85
N LEU A 123 -15.96 -31.31 20.01
CA LEU A 123 -16.50 -32.67 20.12
C LEU A 123 -18.04 -32.63 20.00
N PRO A 124 -18.70 -33.71 19.56
CA PRO A 124 -20.16 -33.79 19.50
C PRO A 124 -20.84 -33.39 20.83
N GLU A 125 -20.27 -33.80 21.96
CA GLU A 125 -20.73 -33.48 23.30
C GLU A 125 -20.53 -32.01 23.71
N GLN A 126 -19.70 -31.24 22.99
CA GLN A 126 -19.48 -29.81 23.27
C GLN A 126 -20.52 -28.90 22.59
N LYS A 127 -21.51 -29.48 21.91
CA LYS A 127 -22.69 -28.78 21.41
C LYS A 127 -23.82 -28.92 22.43
N TYR A 128 -24.32 -27.78 22.92
CA TYR A 128 -25.36 -27.72 23.95
C TYR A 128 -26.66 -27.17 23.39
N HIS A 129 -27.78 -27.81 23.70
CA HIS A 129 -29.12 -27.33 23.41
C HIS A 129 -29.72 -26.70 24.69
N ASP A 130 -30.25 -25.47 24.60
CA ASP A 130 -30.78 -24.75 25.79
C ASP A 130 -32.11 -25.30 26.34
N ILE A 131 -32.69 -26.30 25.66
CA ILE A 131 -33.81 -27.11 26.13
C ILE A 131 -33.31 -28.52 26.49
N ASP A 132 -32.81 -29.27 25.51
CA ASP A 132 -32.53 -30.71 25.68
C ASP A 132 -31.32 -31.01 26.58
N ASP A 133 -30.34 -30.09 26.68
CA ASP A 133 -29.13 -30.26 27.50
C ASP A 133 -29.16 -29.39 28.77
N ILE A 134 -30.32 -28.89 29.19
CA ILE A 134 -30.40 -27.92 30.30
C ILE A 134 -29.82 -28.44 31.61
N GLU A 135 -30.04 -29.72 31.93
CA GLU A 135 -29.46 -30.36 33.11
C GLU A 135 -27.94 -30.33 33.08
N ARG A 136 -27.33 -30.52 31.90
CA ARG A 136 -25.87 -30.44 31.73
C ARG A 136 -25.36 -29.01 31.92
N LEU A 137 -26.12 -28.01 31.49
CA LEU A 137 -25.77 -26.59 31.66
C LEU A 137 -25.83 -26.16 33.14
N VAL A 138 -26.91 -26.50 33.85
CA VAL A 138 -27.07 -26.11 35.27
C VAL A 138 -26.20 -26.95 36.22
N THR A 139 -25.60 -28.04 35.76
CA THR A 139 -24.67 -28.86 36.54
C THR A 139 -23.19 -28.60 36.21
N LEU A 140 -22.89 -27.62 35.33
CA LEU A 140 -21.51 -27.26 35.03
C LEU A 140 -20.73 -26.86 36.31
N PRO A 141 -19.43 -27.18 36.40
CA PRO A 141 -18.63 -26.90 37.58
C PRO A 141 -18.55 -25.41 37.91
N ASP A 142 -18.39 -25.10 39.20
CA ASP A 142 -18.31 -23.73 39.72
C ASP A 142 -17.14 -22.93 39.13
N GLY A 143 -16.10 -23.62 38.66
CA GLY A 143 -14.97 -23.00 37.96
C GLY A 143 -15.22 -22.67 36.49
N ALA A 144 -16.38 -23.03 35.92
CA ALA A 144 -16.76 -22.59 34.59
C ALA A 144 -17.08 -21.08 34.61
N HIS A 145 -16.64 -20.36 33.58
CA HIS A 145 -16.89 -18.91 33.45
C HIS A 145 -18.38 -18.59 33.63
N HIS A 146 -18.69 -17.53 34.40
CA HIS A 146 -20.04 -17.05 34.72
C HIS A 146 -20.89 -17.96 35.64
N ARG A 147 -20.46 -19.19 35.93
CA ARG A 147 -21.33 -20.17 36.60
C ARG A 147 -21.71 -19.77 38.03
N ASP A 148 -20.79 -19.15 38.75
CA ASP A 148 -20.98 -18.66 40.11
C ASP A 148 -22.10 -17.60 40.20
N VAL A 149 -22.15 -16.66 39.25
CA VAL A 149 -23.19 -15.63 39.19
C VAL A 149 -24.50 -16.18 38.64
N ASP A 150 -24.46 -17.03 37.62
CA ASP A 150 -25.64 -17.73 37.11
C ASP A 150 -26.39 -18.47 38.23
N LYS A 151 -25.66 -19.11 39.15
CA LYS A 151 -26.25 -19.78 40.33
C LYS A 151 -27.00 -18.83 41.24
N ILE A 152 -26.50 -17.60 41.42
CA ILE A 152 -27.18 -16.58 42.23
C ILE A 152 -28.51 -16.20 41.57
N ALA A 153 -28.49 -15.98 40.24
CA ALA A 153 -29.69 -15.71 39.48
C ALA A 153 -30.71 -16.86 39.59
N ILE A 154 -30.28 -18.10 39.37
CA ILE A 154 -31.15 -19.28 39.51
C ILE A 154 -31.72 -19.39 40.93
N ALA A 155 -30.90 -19.18 41.97
CA ALA A 155 -31.33 -19.23 43.37
C ALA A 155 -32.22 -18.05 43.80
N ALA A 156 -32.23 -16.96 43.02
CA ALA A 156 -33.16 -15.88 43.21
C ALA A 156 -34.57 -16.26 42.76
N ASN A 157 -34.69 -17.14 41.75
CA ASN A 157 -35.97 -17.54 41.18
C ASN A 157 -36.91 -18.17 42.21
N SER A 158 -38.10 -17.60 42.37
CA SER A 158 -39.17 -18.03 43.28
C SER A 158 -40.54 -17.58 42.76
N ASP A 159 -41.57 -17.69 43.60
CA ASP A 159 -42.90 -17.11 43.38
C ASP A 159 -42.89 -15.56 43.40
N ILE A 160 -41.85 -14.95 43.96
CA ILE A 160 -41.69 -13.49 44.11
C ILE A 160 -40.74 -12.92 43.05
N VAL A 161 -39.79 -13.71 42.56
CA VAL A 161 -38.78 -13.27 41.59
C VAL A 161 -38.71 -14.25 40.44
N ARG A 162 -38.87 -13.74 39.22
CA ARG A 162 -38.86 -14.51 37.98
C ARG A 162 -37.55 -14.27 37.23
N VAL A 163 -36.87 -15.31 36.79
CA VAL A 163 -35.51 -15.19 36.24
C VAL A 163 -35.42 -15.77 34.83
N ALA A 164 -34.77 -15.04 33.94
CA ALA A 164 -34.34 -15.51 32.63
C ALA A 164 -32.84 -15.22 32.46
N ILE A 165 -32.07 -16.19 31.96
CA ILE A 165 -30.63 -16.07 31.73
C ILE A 165 -30.37 -16.04 30.22
N LEU A 166 -29.88 -14.91 29.73
CA LEU A 166 -29.50 -14.72 28.34
C LEU A 166 -28.00 -14.99 28.17
N CYS A 167 -27.66 -15.92 27.28
CA CYS A 167 -26.30 -16.33 26.99
C CYS A 167 -25.91 -15.95 25.55
N PRO A 168 -25.48 -14.70 25.31
CA PRO A 168 -24.99 -14.30 24.00
C PRO A 168 -23.62 -14.93 23.69
N PRO A 169 -23.39 -15.34 22.44
CA PRO A 169 -22.12 -15.89 21.99
C PRO A 169 -21.21 -14.76 21.48
N THR A 170 -20.45 -14.96 20.39
CA THR A 170 -19.71 -13.85 19.80
C THR A 170 -20.65 -12.80 19.24
N ILE A 171 -20.70 -11.66 19.92
CA ILE A 171 -21.45 -10.50 19.47
C ILE A 171 -20.63 -9.75 18.43
N TYR A 172 -21.24 -9.45 17.28
CA TYR A 172 -20.62 -8.65 16.22
C TYR A 172 -21.60 -7.61 15.67
N GLY A 173 -21.09 -6.71 14.82
CA GLY A 173 -21.84 -5.55 14.36
C GLY A 173 -21.64 -4.33 15.25
N THR A 174 -22.29 -3.23 14.86
CA THR A 174 -22.29 -1.96 15.60
C THR A 174 -23.69 -1.72 16.13
N GLY A 175 -23.80 -1.53 17.44
CA GLY A 175 -25.06 -1.27 18.13
C GLY A 175 -25.65 0.11 17.87
N ALA A 176 -26.97 0.24 18.00
CA ALA A 176 -27.70 1.51 17.84
C ALA A 176 -27.71 2.41 19.10
N GLY A 177 -27.15 1.92 20.21
CA GLY A 177 -27.12 2.60 21.52
C GLY A 177 -26.44 3.98 21.56
N ALA A 178 -26.75 4.77 22.58
CA ALA A 178 -26.09 6.07 22.83
C ALA A 178 -24.63 5.93 23.30
N VAL A 179 -24.30 4.80 23.91
CA VAL A 179 -22.98 4.46 24.45
C VAL A 179 -22.66 3.00 24.18
N ASN A 180 -21.39 2.62 24.23
CA ASN A 180 -20.95 1.23 24.19
C ASN A 180 -21.59 0.43 23.06
N THR A 181 -21.44 0.92 21.82
CA THR A 181 -21.97 0.34 20.59
C THR A 181 -21.02 -0.66 19.93
N ARG A 182 -19.82 -0.84 20.50
CA ARG A 182 -18.71 -1.61 19.92
C ARG A 182 -18.60 -2.98 20.58
N SER A 183 -18.68 -4.03 19.78
CA SER A 183 -18.32 -5.41 20.17
C SER A 183 -16.82 -5.55 20.48
N ARG A 184 -16.41 -6.62 21.17
CA ARG A 184 -15.03 -6.79 21.64
C ARG A 184 -14.20 -7.79 20.82
N GLN A 185 -14.65 -9.04 20.69
CA GLN A 185 -13.77 -10.15 20.31
C GLN A 185 -13.18 -10.03 18.88
N VAL A 186 -14.01 -9.70 17.88
CA VAL A 186 -13.56 -9.53 16.49
C VAL A 186 -12.75 -8.24 16.31
N PRO A 187 -13.14 -7.09 16.88
CA PRO A 187 -12.29 -5.90 16.92
C PRO A 187 -10.93 -6.11 17.60
N SER A 188 -10.86 -6.86 18.71
CA SER A 188 -9.59 -7.20 19.37
C SER A 188 -8.68 -8.04 18.47
N LEU A 189 -9.24 -8.98 17.70
CA LEU A 189 -8.47 -9.75 16.71
C LEU A 189 -7.96 -8.87 15.57
N ALA A 190 -8.80 -7.97 15.06
CA ALA A 190 -8.40 -7.00 14.02
C ALA A 190 -7.32 -6.04 14.51
N ARG A 191 -7.46 -5.49 15.71
CA ARG A 191 -6.47 -4.63 16.36
C ARG A 191 -5.15 -5.36 16.57
N THR A 192 -5.18 -6.58 17.10
CA THR A 192 -3.99 -7.43 17.26
C THR A 192 -3.32 -7.69 15.91
N THR A 193 -4.11 -7.99 14.88
CA THR A 193 -3.62 -8.24 13.52
C THR A 193 -2.87 -7.03 12.96
N LEU A 194 -3.47 -5.85 13.08
CA LEU A 194 -2.90 -4.59 12.62
C LEU A 194 -1.64 -4.20 13.41
N ALA A 195 -1.63 -4.42 14.73
CA ALA A 195 -0.50 -4.09 15.60
C ALA A 195 0.69 -5.05 15.43
N LYS A 196 0.43 -6.35 15.26
CA LYS A 196 1.48 -7.38 15.15
C LYS A 196 1.93 -7.65 13.71
N GLY A 197 1.14 -7.24 12.73
CA GLY A 197 1.42 -7.51 11.32
C GLY A 197 0.93 -8.87 10.80
N PHE A 198 0.26 -9.66 11.63
CA PHE A 198 -0.32 -10.96 11.27
C PHE A 198 -1.53 -11.28 12.17
N ALA A 199 -2.50 -12.03 11.65
CA ALA A 199 -3.63 -12.50 12.44
C ALA A 199 -3.28 -13.81 13.18
N PRO A 200 -3.39 -13.88 14.51
CA PRO A 200 -3.11 -15.10 15.26
C PRO A 200 -4.19 -16.17 15.05
N ILE A 201 -3.76 -17.43 14.98
CA ILE A 201 -4.62 -18.62 14.97
C ILE A 201 -4.14 -19.55 16.09
N VAL A 202 -5.03 -19.92 17.01
CA VAL A 202 -4.65 -20.72 18.19
C VAL A 202 -4.63 -22.21 17.87
N GLY A 203 -3.55 -22.89 18.25
CA GLY A 203 -3.43 -24.35 18.13
C GLY A 203 -3.64 -24.84 16.69
N GLN A 204 -4.61 -25.74 16.45
CA GLN A 204 -4.92 -26.22 15.09
C GLN A 204 -5.84 -25.28 14.30
N GLY A 205 -6.35 -24.20 14.92
CA GLY A 205 -7.29 -23.27 14.30
C GLY A 205 -8.66 -23.86 13.99
N LYS A 206 -9.06 -24.93 14.69
CA LYS A 206 -10.32 -25.65 14.43
C LYS A 206 -11.43 -25.32 15.41
N THR A 207 -11.20 -24.39 16.34
CA THR A 207 -12.20 -23.97 17.31
C THR A 207 -13.37 -23.27 16.63
N GLU A 208 -14.58 -23.59 17.09
CA GLU A 208 -15.82 -23.03 16.57
C GLU A 208 -16.60 -22.32 17.67
N TRP A 209 -17.11 -21.14 17.33
CA TRP A 209 -18.01 -20.35 18.17
C TRP A 209 -19.29 -20.01 17.41
N ASP A 210 -20.39 -19.98 18.12
CA ASP A 210 -21.60 -19.33 17.62
C ASP A 210 -21.46 -17.80 17.63
N HIS A 211 -22.30 -17.11 16.88
CA HIS A 211 -22.29 -15.66 16.82
C HIS A 211 -23.69 -15.08 16.71
N VAL A 212 -23.81 -13.78 17.00
CA VAL A 212 -25.04 -13.02 16.87
C VAL A 212 -24.77 -11.56 16.53
N HIS A 213 -25.58 -11.01 15.64
CA HIS A 213 -25.50 -9.58 15.33
C HIS A 213 -26.07 -8.78 16.51
N SER A 214 -25.49 -7.62 16.81
CA SER A 214 -25.91 -6.75 17.92
C SER A 214 -27.39 -6.38 17.88
N ASP A 215 -27.95 -6.19 16.68
CA ASP A 215 -29.37 -5.88 16.48
C ASP A 215 -30.29 -7.07 16.79
N ASP A 216 -29.92 -8.28 16.38
CA ASP A 216 -30.70 -9.48 16.68
C ASP A 216 -30.75 -9.76 18.19
N LEU A 217 -29.63 -9.48 18.87
CA LEU A 217 -29.56 -9.57 20.32
C LEU A 217 -30.42 -8.49 20.99
N GLY A 218 -30.44 -7.26 20.44
CA GLY A 218 -31.36 -6.20 20.87
C GLY A 218 -32.83 -6.61 20.76
N ASP A 219 -33.22 -7.22 19.64
CA ASP A 219 -34.57 -7.79 19.43
C ASP A 219 -34.90 -8.86 20.49
N LEU A 220 -33.94 -9.73 20.84
CA LEU A 220 -34.16 -10.76 21.86
C LEU A 220 -34.39 -10.16 23.26
N TYR A 221 -33.71 -9.07 23.61
CA TYR A 221 -34.01 -8.34 24.85
C TYR A 221 -35.43 -7.79 24.86
N VAL A 222 -35.89 -7.23 23.74
CA VAL A 222 -37.28 -6.76 23.60
C VAL A 222 -38.25 -7.94 23.77
N LYS A 223 -37.97 -9.10 23.17
CA LYS A 223 -38.83 -10.28 23.34
C LYS A 223 -38.92 -10.77 24.78
N LEU A 224 -37.82 -10.76 25.52
CA LEU A 224 -37.83 -11.09 26.93
C LEU A 224 -38.58 -10.04 27.76
N ALA A 225 -38.45 -8.75 27.42
CA ALA A 225 -39.21 -7.68 28.05
C ALA A 225 -40.72 -7.78 27.74
N ASP A 226 -41.11 -8.03 26.50
CA ASP A 226 -42.50 -8.29 26.06
C ASP A 226 -43.12 -9.44 26.86
N ALA A 227 -42.37 -10.53 27.04
CA ALA A 227 -42.81 -11.71 27.78
C ALA A 227 -43.13 -11.41 29.26
N THR A 228 -42.59 -10.32 29.82
CA THR A 228 -42.94 -9.87 31.18
C THR A 228 -44.35 -9.26 31.28
N GLN A 229 -44.90 -8.79 30.15
CA GLN A 229 -46.20 -8.12 30.08
C GLN A 229 -47.32 -9.07 29.64
N ASP A 230 -46.99 -10.11 28.88
CA ASP A 230 -47.93 -11.15 28.48
C ASP A 230 -48.17 -12.13 29.63
N ALA A 231 -49.38 -12.18 30.17
CA ALA A 231 -49.71 -13.00 31.33
C ALA A 231 -49.41 -14.50 31.11
N ASP A 232 -49.63 -15.03 29.91
CA ASP A 232 -49.40 -16.44 29.61
C ASP A 232 -47.89 -16.75 29.53
N GLN A 233 -47.09 -15.79 29.06
CA GLN A 233 -45.62 -15.94 28.99
C GLN A 233 -44.94 -15.64 30.32
N ARG A 234 -45.44 -14.66 31.07
CA ARG A 234 -44.88 -14.20 32.35
C ARG A 234 -44.88 -15.30 33.40
N ASP A 235 -45.88 -16.18 33.37
CA ASP A 235 -46.02 -17.34 34.25
C ASP A 235 -45.46 -18.65 33.66
N ASN A 236 -44.87 -18.60 32.46
CA ASN A 236 -44.33 -19.79 31.83
C ASN A 236 -42.95 -20.15 32.43
N PRO A 237 -42.79 -21.31 33.10
CA PRO A 237 -41.51 -21.71 33.70
C PRO A 237 -40.40 -21.97 32.67
N ASP A 238 -40.77 -22.19 31.39
CA ASP A 238 -39.81 -22.29 30.31
C ASP A 238 -39.28 -20.92 29.84
N ILE A 239 -39.94 -19.82 30.20
CA ILE A 239 -39.50 -18.46 29.89
C ILE A 239 -38.87 -17.81 31.12
N PHE A 240 -39.49 -17.99 32.28
CA PHE A 240 -39.00 -17.48 33.55
C PHE A 240 -38.97 -18.59 34.59
N GLY A 241 -37.78 -19.10 34.91
CA GLY A 241 -37.64 -20.25 35.78
C GLY A 241 -36.18 -20.66 35.98
N PRO A 242 -35.93 -21.70 36.80
CA PRO A 242 -34.58 -22.16 37.11
C PRO A 242 -33.82 -22.72 35.88
N HIS A 243 -34.55 -23.06 34.83
CA HIS A 243 -34.06 -23.66 33.59
C HIS A 243 -34.12 -22.71 32.39
N ALA A 244 -34.44 -21.43 32.61
CA ALA A 244 -34.67 -20.43 31.58
C ALA A 244 -33.36 -19.86 31.00
N TYR A 245 -32.50 -20.73 30.48
CA TYR A 245 -31.33 -20.35 29.68
C TYR A 245 -31.73 -20.10 28.23
N PHE A 246 -31.34 -18.95 27.69
CA PHE A 246 -31.57 -18.56 26.31
C PHE A 246 -30.23 -18.38 25.61
N PHE A 247 -29.84 -19.34 24.77
CA PHE A 247 -28.77 -19.05 23.82
C PHE A 247 -29.28 -18.05 22.78
N ALA A 248 -28.37 -17.21 22.29
CA ALA A 248 -28.69 -16.19 21.30
C ALA A 248 -27.79 -16.33 20.09
N GLU A 249 -27.94 -17.40 19.31
CA GLU A 249 -27.19 -17.58 18.05
C GLU A 249 -28.05 -17.43 16.80
N ASN A 250 -27.42 -16.97 15.72
CA ASN A 250 -27.99 -16.95 14.37
C ASN A 250 -27.05 -17.57 13.33
N GLY A 251 -25.94 -18.15 13.77
CA GLY A 251 -24.85 -18.63 12.92
C GLY A 251 -23.61 -19.01 13.73
N SER A 252 -22.60 -19.51 13.03
CA SER A 252 -21.35 -19.98 13.64
C SER A 252 -20.14 -19.65 12.78
N HIS A 253 -18.96 -19.63 13.40
CA HIS A 253 -17.70 -19.35 12.72
C HIS A 253 -16.54 -20.15 13.34
N LYS A 254 -15.50 -20.39 12.53
CA LYS A 254 -14.18 -20.79 13.02
C LYS A 254 -13.33 -19.56 13.26
N TRP A 255 -12.59 -19.53 14.37
CA TRP A 255 -11.68 -18.42 14.65
C TRP A 255 -10.58 -18.28 13.60
N ALA A 256 -10.11 -19.40 13.03
CA ALA A 256 -9.18 -19.35 11.92
C ALA A 256 -9.77 -18.65 10.69
N ASP A 257 -11.04 -18.88 10.34
CA ASP A 257 -11.66 -18.23 9.19
C ASP A 257 -11.75 -16.71 9.41
N VAL A 258 -12.14 -16.27 10.62
CA VAL A 258 -12.17 -14.85 10.96
C VAL A 258 -10.77 -14.23 10.91
N ALA A 259 -9.74 -14.93 11.40
CA ALA A 259 -8.35 -14.48 11.32
C ALA A 259 -7.90 -14.29 9.85
N HIS A 260 -8.24 -15.23 8.96
CA HIS A 260 -7.97 -15.08 7.53
C HIS A 260 -8.73 -13.90 6.92
N TRP A 261 -10.03 -13.74 7.22
CA TRP A 261 -10.82 -12.62 6.70
C TRP A 261 -10.24 -11.27 7.13
N VAL A 262 -9.85 -11.15 8.40
CA VAL A 262 -9.22 -9.95 8.96
C VAL A 262 -7.87 -9.67 8.29
N ALA A 263 -6.99 -10.68 8.16
CA ALA A 263 -5.68 -10.51 7.51
C ALA A 263 -5.81 -10.11 6.03
N ASP A 264 -6.71 -10.77 5.30
CA ASP A 264 -7.01 -10.47 3.91
C ASP A 264 -7.52 -9.05 3.73
N GLU A 265 -8.42 -8.63 4.62
CA GLU A 265 -9.04 -7.32 4.56
C GLU A 265 -8.08 -6.21 4.98
N ALA A 266 -7.28 -6.41 6.03
CA ALA A 266 -6.19 -5.51 6.41
C ALA A 266 -5.19 -5.29 5.26
N ARG A 267 -4.89 -6.34 4.49
CA ARG A 267 -4.09 -6.22 3.27
C ARG A 267 -4.83 -5.50 2.14
N LYS A 268 -6.09 -5.82 1.87
CA LYS A 268 -6.89 -5.13 0.83
C LYS A 268 -6.97 -3.63 1.10
N GLN A 269 -7.16 -3.25 2.36
CA GLN A 269 -7.20 -1.86 2.82
C GLN A 269 -5.81 -1.21 2.95
N GLY A 270 -4.73 -1.93 2.65
CA GLY A 270 -3.37 -1.40 2.58
C GLY A 270 -2.67 -1.26 3.93
N TYR A 271 -3.18 -1.86 5.00
CA TYR A 271 -2.55 -1.85 6.32
C TYR A 271 -1.50 -2.96 6.47
N LEU A 272 -1.65 -4.08 5.75
CA LEU A 272 -0.66 -5.16 5.68
C LEU A 272 -0.13 -5.36 4.25
N PRO A 273 1.16 -5.74 4.08
CA PRO A 273 1.75 -5.98 2.77
C PRO A 273 1.23 -7.27 2.11
N THR A 274 1.07 -8.34 2.89
CA THR A 274 0.54 -9.64 2.49
C THR A 274 -0.47 -10.10 3.54
N PRO A 275 -1.42 -11.00 3.19
CA PRO A 275 -2.26 -11.58 4.21
C PRO A 275 -1.40 -12.56 5.00
N ALA A 276 -1.18 -12.24 6.28
CA ALA A 276 -0.36 -13.06 7.16
C ALA A 276 -1.22 -13.58 8.30
N THR A 277 -1.21 -14.91 8.47
CA THR A 277 -1.75 -15.59 9.64
C THR A 277 -0.63 -16.36 10.31
N LYS A 278 -0.64 -16.47 11.64
CA LYS A 278 0.38 -17.21 12.38
C LYS A 278 -0.24 -18.13 13.41
N LEU A 279 0.18 -19.39 13.43
CA LEU A 279 -0.16 -20.32 14.52
C LEU A 279 0.54 -19.86 15.80
N VAL A 280 -0.21 -19.78 16.89
CA VAL A 280 0.25 -19.36 18.21
C VAL A 280 -0.34 -20.25 19.30
N SER A 281 0.37 -20.36 20.42
CA SER A 281 -0.13 -21.01 21.64
C SER A 281 -1.10 -20.10 22.41
N GLU A 282 -1.96 -20.67 23.24
CA GLU A 282 -2.83 -19.89 24.14
C GLU A 282 -2.00 -18.99 25.08
N LYS A 283 -0.85 -19.47 25.56
CA LYS A 283 0.07 -18.67 26.38
C LYS A 283 0.58 -17.43 25.64
N GLU A 284 0.87 -17.55 24.34
CA GLU A 284 1.26 -16.39 23.53
C GLU A 284 0.11 -15.40 23.36
N ILE A 285 -1.14 -15.88 23.21
CA ILE A 285 -2.32 -15.02 23.14
C ILE A 285 -2.49 -14.21 24.41
N VAL A 286 -2.39 -14.84 25.59
CA VAL A 286 -2.55 -14.15 26.88
C VAL A 286 -1.51 -13.04 27.10
N MET A 287 -0.36 -13.12 26.41
CA MET A 287 0.69 -12.10 26.47
C MET A 287 0.48 -10.97 25.44
N MET A 288 -0.55 -11.04 24.59
CA MET A 288 -0.90 -9.97 23.66
C MET A 288 -1.85 -8.97 24.33
N GLU A 289 -1.65 -7.67 24.06
CA GLU A 289 -2.41 -6.57 24.68
C GLU A 289 -3.93 -6.70 24.54
N ASP A 290 -4.41 -7.20 23.39
CA ASP A 290 -5.83 -7.46 23.11
C ASP A 290 -6.14 -8.97 22.94
N GLY A 291 -5.23 -9.84 23.38
CA GLY A 291 -5.40 -11.29 23.22
C GLY A 291 -6.46 -11.87 24.14
N THR A 292 -7.27 -12.80 23.65
CA THR A 292 -8.27 -13.50 24.45
C THR A 292 -8.25 -15.01 24.22
N VAL A 293 -8.34 -15.77 25.31
CA VAL A 293 -8.43 -17.25 25.29
C VAL A 293 -9.66 -17.75 24.52
N SER A 294 -10.68 -16.90 24.32
CA SER A 294 -11.87 -17.25 23.53
C SER A 294 -11.54 -17.64 22.09
N TRP A 295 -10.45 -17.13 21.49
CA TRP A 295 -10.01 -17.51 20.15
C TRP A 295 -9.53 -18.97 20.05
N GLY A 296 -9.20 -19.57 21.19
CA GLY A 296 -8.61 -20.90 21.29
C GLY A 296 -9.53 -21.99 21.83
N ARG A 297 -10.76 -21.68 22.27
CA ARG A 297 -11.65 -22.65 22.91
C ARG A 297 -12.97 -22.77 22.14
N ASN A 298 -13.73 -23.84 22.32
CA ASN A 298 -15.02 -24.07 21.65
C ASN A 298 -16.20 -23.53 22.47
N SER A 299 -17.20 -22.98 21.79
CA SER A 299 -18.44 -22.52 22.41
C SER A 299 -19.61 -22.70 21.45
N LYS A 300 -20.40 -23.75 21.67
CA LYS A 300 -21.48 -24.16 20.76
C LYS A 300 -22.80 -24.34 21.52
N GLY A 301 -23.72 -23.40 21.36
CA GLY A 301 -25.04 -23.39 21.97
C GLY A 301 -26.14 -23.23 20.91
N VAL A 302 -27.20 -24.03 20.96
CA VAL A 302 -28.34 -23.95 20.03
C VAL A 302 -29.48 -23.19 20.68
N ALA A 303 -29.89 -22.06 20.09
CA ALA A 303 -30.93 -21.17 20.61
C ALA A 303 -32.35 -21.69 20.33
N GLU A 304 -32.74 -22.81 20.94
CA GLU A 304 -34.06 -23.43 20.73
C GLU A 304 -35.13 -22.73 21.56
N ARG A 305 -34.82 -22.38 22.80
CA ARG A 305 -35.76 -21.73 23.74
C ARG A 305 -36.25 -20.38 23.22
N ALA A 306 -35.32 -19.53 22.75
CA ALA A 306 -35.66 -18.23 22.19
C ALA A 306 -36.58 -18.34 20.97
N ARG A 307 -36.32 -19.31 20.08
CA ARG A 307 -37.12 -19.53 18.86
C ARG A 307 -38.49 -20.11 19.17
N ARG A 308 -38.56 -21.07 20.11
CA ARG A 308 -39.77 -21.80 20.46
C ARG A 308 -40.75 -20.98 21.29
N TYR A 309 -40.25 -20.32 22.34
CA TYR A 309 -41.12 -19.67 23.33
C TYR A 309 -41.29 -18.17 23.11
N LEU A 310 -40.32 -17.51 22.48
CA LEU A 310 -40.37 -16.06 22.21
C LEU A 310 -40.60 -15.72 20.73
N GLY A 311 -40.61 -16.73 19.85
CA GLY A 311 -40.75 -16.54 18.40
C GLY A 311 -39.59 -15.74 17.79
N TRP A 312 -38.42 -15.72 18.44
CA TRP A 312 -37.25 -14.96 18.00
C TRP A 312 -36.74 -15.45 16.64
N LYS A 313 -36.55 -14.52 15.70
CA LYS A 313 -36.16 -14.81 14.31
C LYS A 313 -35.05 -13.85 13.88
N PRO A 314 -33.78 -14.18 14.14
CA PRO A 314 -32.66 -13.32 13.81
C PRO A 314 -32.51 -13.16 12.29
N LYS A 315 -32.15 -11.94 11.85
CA LYS A 315 -32.00 -11.55 10.43
C LYS A 315 -30.69 -10.81 10.14
N GLY A 316 -29.85 -10.61 11.15
CA GLY A 316 -28.65 -9.79 11.07
C GLY A 316 -27.72 -10.16 9.94
N THR A 317 -26.96 -9.17 9.48
CA THR A 317 -25.97 -9.31 8.41
C THR A 317 -24.95 -10.41 8.76
N PRO A 318 -24.45 -11.21 7.79
CA PRO A 318 -23.40 -12.20 8.06
C PRO A 318 -22.13 -11.58 8.67
N LEU A 319 -21.52 -12.27 9.65
CA LEU A 319 -20.29 -11.81 10.33
C LEU A 319 -19.18 -11.37 9.37
N LYS A 320 -18.92 -12.17 8.34
CA LYS A 320 -17.88 -11.91 7.34
C LYS A 320 -18.04 -10.54 6.65
N ASP A 321 -19.28 -10.12 6.43
CA ASP A 321 -19.58 -8.88 5.71
C ASP A 321 -19.31 -7.64 6.57
N THR A 322 -19.18 -7.81 7.90
CA THR A 322 -18.83 -6.72 8.83
C THR A 322 -17.32 -6.48 8.96
N ILE A 323 -16.49 -7.46 8.54
CA ILE A 323 -15.02 -7.42 8.69
C ILE A 323 -14.38 -6.16 8.07
N PRO A 324 -14.78 -5.69 6.87
CA PRO A 324 -14.20 -4.47 6.29
C PRO A 324 -14.33 -3.24 7.18
N GLN A 325 -15.51 -3.03 7.77
CA GLN A 325 -15.75 -1.91 8.66
C GLN A 325 -14.96 -2.02 9.96
N VAL A 326 -14.87 -3.24 10.52
CA VAL A 326 -14.09 -3.51 11.73
C VAL A 326 -12.61 -3.18 11.51
N VAL A 327 -12.00 -3.69 10.45
CA VAL A 327 -10.58 -3.43 10.13
C VAL A 327 -10.32 -1.93 9.93
N ALA A 328 -11.19 -1.24 9.20
CA ALA A 328 -11.06 0.20 8.97
C ALA A 328 -11.15 1.01 10.27
N SER A 329 -12.10 0.65 11.14
CA SER A 329 -12.31 1.29 12.44
C SER A 329 -11.11 1.10 13.36
N GLU A 330 -10.58 -0.12 13.44
CA GLU A 330 -9.41 -0.40 14.29
C GLU A 330 -8.13 0.23 13.76
N ALA A 331 -7.93 0.25 12.44
CA ALA A 331 -6.81 0.95 11.84
C ALA A 331 -6.86 2.46 12.12
N LYS A 332 -8.05 3.07 12.06
CA LYS A 332 -8.26 4.46 12.45
C LYS A 332 -7.95 4.69 13.93
N ALA A 333 -8.41 3.80 14.81
CA ALA A 333 -8.15 3.89 16.25
C ALA A 333 -6.66 3.79 16.59
N LEU A 334 -5.90 2.97 15.84
CA LEU A 334 -4.45 2.85 15.95
C LEU A 334 -3.66 3.96 15.24
N GLY A 335 -4.34 4.91 14.58
CA GLY A 335 -3.68 5.97 13.80
C GLY A 335 -2.94 5.46 12.55
N LEU A 336 -3.24 4.23 12.09
CA LEU A 336 -2.61 3.64 10.92
C LEU A 336 -3.13 4.27 9.63
N LYS A 337 -2.22 4.58 8.72
CA LYS A 337 -2.54 5.07 7.38
C LYS A 337 -2.33 3.94 6.36
N PRO A 338 -3.26 3.72 5.41
CA PRO A 338 -3.05 2.78 4.32
C PRO A 338 -1.74 3.05 3.60
N LYS A 339 -0.89 2.03 3.43
CA LYS A 339 0.23 2.09 2.50
C LYS A 339 -0.33 2.19 1.09
N GLU A 340 -0.12 3.35 0.47
CA GLU A 340 -0.58 3.65 -0.89
C GLU A 340 -0.03 2.63 -1.90
N LYS A 341 -0.91 1.98 -2.68
CA LYS A 341 -0.50 1.22 -3.88
C LYS A 341 -0.17 2.19 -5.01
N LYS A 342 1.04 2.08 -5.52
CA LYS A 342 1.76 3.13 -6.24
C LYS A 342 2.23 2.56 -7.58
N GLY A 343 1.77 3.15 -8.68
CA GLY A 343 2.25 2.79 -10.02
C GLY A 343 3.09 3.88 -10.65
N THR A 344 4.09 3.45 -11.44
CA THR A 344 4.78 4.13 -12.56
C THR A 344 5.41 5.51 -12.42
N THR A 345 5.11 6.30 -11.40
CA THR A 345 6.02 7.35 -10.89
C THR A 345 7.11 6.76 -9.99
N TYR A 346 7.37 5.46 -10.12
CA TYR A 346 8.06 4.64 -9.15
C TYR A 346 9.05 3.70 -9.83
N SER A 347 10.15 3.47 -9.14
CA SER A 347 11.14 2.44 -9.45
C SER A 347 10.98 1.28 -8.46
N CYS A 348 11.21 0.06 -8.95
CA CYS A 348 11.13 -1.17 -8.16
C CYS A 348 12.40 -1.98 -8.43
N VAL A 349 12.95 -2.61 -7.40
CA VAL A 349 14.16 -3.44 -7.50
C VAL A 349 13.88 -4.83 -6.98
N ALA A 350 14.40 -5.83 -7.69
CA ALA A 350 14.21 -7.24 -7.38
C ALA A 350 15.49 -8.02 -7.65
N THR A 351 15.65 -9.14 -6.96
CA THR A 351 16.79 -10.05 -7.12
C THR A 351 16.31 -11.46 -7.40
N TYR A 352 17.17 -12.25 -8.03
CA TYR A 352 16.95 -13.67 -8.26
C TYR A 352 17.98 -14.47 -7.45
N GLU A 353 17.52 -15.25 -6.48
CA GLU A 353 18.37 -16.07 -5.60
C GLU A 353 18.15 -17.57 -5.86
N GLY A 354 18.63 -18.04 -7.02
CA GLY A 354 18.69 -19.47 -7.37
C GLY A 354 17.36 -20.07 -7.82
N THR A 355 16.31 -19.99 -7.00
CA THR A 355 14.99 -20.59 -7.26
C THR A 355 13.86 -19.58 -7.34
N ASN A 356 13.91 -18.49 -6.57
CA ASN A 356 12.82 -17.53 -6.48
C ASN A 356 13.32 -16.10 -6.74
N VAL A 357 12.40 -15.27 -7.24
CA VAL A 357 12.57 -13.82 -7.30
C VAL A 357 12.10 -13.20 -5.99
N GLU A 358 12.89 -12.29 -5.44
CA GLU A 358 12.53 -11.48 -4.28
C GLU A 358 12.41 -10.01 -4.70
N ILE A 359 11.25 -9.39 -4.41
CA ILE A 359 11.07 -7.93 -4.54
C ILE A 359 11.60 -7.28 -3.25
N ILE A 360 12.50 -6.31 -3.38
CA ILE A 360 13.20 -5.73 -2.23
C ILE A 360 12.50 -4.47 -1.77
N ALA A 361 12.14 -4.41 -0.48
CA ALA A 361 11.62 -3.21 0.14
C ALA A 361 12.76 -2.21 0.43
N ASN A 362 12.48 -0.92 0.26
CA ASN A 362 13.36 0.17 0.65
C ASN A 362 13.39 0.38 2.18
N GLU A 363 14.15 1.36 2.65
CA GLU A 363 14.31 1.68 4.08
C GLU A 363 13.01 2.05 4.81
N GLN A 364 11.95 2.40 4.08
CA GLN A 364 10.61 2.69 4.63
C GLN A 364 9.67 1.46 4.59
N GLY A 365 10.18 0.30 4.18
CA GLY A 365 9.40 -0.92 4.03
C GLY A 365 8.40 -0.85 2.87
N SER A 366 8.74 -0.14 1.79
CA SER A 366 7.97 -0.05 0.54
C SER A 366 8.71 -0.76 -0.59
N PHE A 367 8.00 -1.61 -1.35
CA PHE A 367 8.57 -2.34 -2.51
C PHE A 367 8.79 -1.45 -3.75
N THR A 368 8.19 -0.26 -3.75
CA THR A 368 8.37 0.73 -4.81
C THR A 368 8.89 2.04 -4.21
N THR A 369 9.80 2.71 -4.90
CA THR A 369 10.38 3.99 -4.49
C THR A 369 10.04 5.08 -5.52
N PRO A 370 9.51 6.25 -5.11
CA PRO A 370 9.21 7.32 -6.06
C PRO A 370 10.43 7.73 -6.86
N SER A 371 10.27 7.97 -8.15
CA SER A 371 11.33 8.48 -9.02
C SER A 371 11.43 10.01 -8.88
N PHE A 372 11.74 10.47 -7.66
CA PHE A 372 11.90 11.87 -7.27
C PHE A 372 13.32 12.12 -6.76
N VAL A 373 13.90 13.26 -7.14
CA VAL A 373 15.19 13.76 -6.65
C VAL A 373 15.02 15.21 -6.24
N SER A 374 15.33 15.55 -4.99
CA SER A 374 15.24 16.92 -4.47
C SER A 374 16.62 17.40 -4.04
N PHE A 375 17.00 18.59 -4.48
CA PHE A 375 18.28 19.22 -4.14
C PHE A 375 18.07 20.28 -3.07
N THR A 376 18.94 20.27 -2.06
CA THR A 376 18.93 21.24 -0.97
C THR A 376 20.28 21.95 -0.89
N GLU A 377 20.42 22.91 0.02
CA GLU A 377 21.71 23.56 0.29
C GLU A 377 22.77 22.59 0.85
N LYS A 378 22.37 21.40 1.32
CA LYS A 378 23.23 20.48 2.08
C LYS A 378 23.39 19.11 1.44
N GLU A 379 22.28 18.55 0.96
CA GLU A 379 22.21 17.15 0.52
C GLU A 379 21.26 16.96 -0.66
N ARG A 380 21.31 15.77 -1.25
CA ARG A 380 20.33 15.28 -2.23
C ARG A 380 19.40 14.28 -1.57
N LEU A 381 18.11 14.53 -1.67
CA LEU A 381 17.07 13.60 -1.25
C LEU A 381 16.60 12.80 -2.46
N ILE A 382 16.40 11.49 -2.31
CA ILE A 382 15.93 10.60 -3.37
C ILE A 382 14.78 9.77 -2.83
N GLY A 383 13.75 9.52 -3.64
CA GLY A 383 12.62 8.68 -3.23
C GLY A 383 11.55 9.42 -2.43
N GLU A 384 11.05 8.79 -1.38
CA GLU A 384 9.97 9.34 -0.54
C GLU A 384 10.37 10.64 0.15
N ALA A 385 11.64 10.77 0.58
CA ALA A 385 12.16 12.00 1.16
C ALA A 385 12.04 13.18 0.18
N ALA A 386 12.40 12.97 -1.10
CA ALA A 386 12.23 13.97 -2.14
C ALA A 386 10.76 14.26 -2.45
N LYS A 387 9.91 13.22 -2.54
CA LYS A 387 8.47 13.37 -2.80
C LYS A 387 7.80 14.20 -1.69
N ASN A 388 8.14 13.97 -0.43
CA ASN A 388 7.60 14.69 0.72
C ASN A 388 8.04 16.17 0.74
N ASN A 389 9.27 16.45 0.28
CA ASN A 389 9.80 17.81 0.20
C ASN A 389 9.24 18.62 -0.99
N ALA A 390 8.60 17.97 -1.98
CA ALA A 390 8.23 18.58 -3.24
C ALA A 390 7.32 19.83 -3.11
N ALA A 391 6.46 19.90 -2.08
CA ALA A 391 5.60 21.06 -1.86
C ALA A 391 6.34 22.25 -1.23
N MET A 392 7.38 21.99 -0.44
CA MET A 392 8.19 23.04 0.20
C MET A 392 9.30 23.54 -0.71
N ASN A 393 9.83 22.66 -1.57
CA ASN A 393 10.93 22.95 -2.48
C ASN A 393 10.59 22.55 -3.94
N PRO A 394 9.54 23.12 -4.55
CA PRO A 394 9.03 22.65 -5.84
C PRO A 394 10.01 22.90 -7.01
N ARG A 395 10.82 23.97 -6.95
CA ARG A 395 11.74 24.35 -8.04
C ARG A 395 12.99 23.47 -8.11
N ASN A 396 13.41 22.90 -6.99
CA ASN A 396 14.59 22.02 -6.90
C ASN A 396 14.21 20.56 -6.66
N THR A 397 12.93 20.20 -6.83
CA THR A 397 12.46 18.81 -6.76
C THR A 397 12.08 18.33 -8.14
N VAL A 398 12.92 17.47 -8.68
CA VAL A 398 12.81 16.89 -10.02
C VAL A 398 12.05 15.57 -9.97
N PHE A 399 11.13 15.40 -10.90
CA PHE A 399 10.35 14.19 -11.12
C PHE A 399 10.03 14.08 -12.62
N ASP A 400 9.53 12.94 -13.08
CA ASP A 400 9.23 12.66 -14.50
C ASP A 400 10.43 12.82 -15.47
N ALA A 401 11.66 12.69 -14.97
CA ALA A 401 12.88 12.74 -15.80
C ALA A 401 12.85 11.68 -16.94
N LYS A 402 12.11 10.58 -16.77
CA LYS A 402 11.87 9.55 -17.80
C LYS A 402 11.11 10.08 -19.03
N ARG A 403 10.31 11.15 -18.91
CA ARG A 403 9.70 11.81 -20.08
C ARG A 403 10.70 12.67 -20.85
N LEU A 404 11.73 13.19 -20.16
CA LEU A 404 12.76 14.05 -20.75
C LEU A 404 13.95 13.28 -21.34
N ILE A 405 14.27 12.10 -20.79
CA ILE A 405 15.46 11.32 -21.16
C ILE A 405 15.48 10.98 -22.65
N GLY A 406 16.63 11.20 -23.30
CA GLY A 406 16.84 10.90 -24.72
C GLY A 406 16.08 11.79 -25.71
N ARG A 407 15.49 12.91 -25.26
CA ARG A 407 14.76 13.86 -26.11
C ARG A 407 15.53 15.13 -26.37
N ARG A 408 15.08 15.86 -27.39
CA ARG A 408 15.58 17.19 -27.74
C ARG A 408 14.79 18.26 -27.02
N PHE A 409 15.42 19.41 -26.77
CA PHE A 409 14.77 20.55 -26.14
C PHE A 409 13.67 21.18 -27.03
N ASP A 410 13.76 20.99 -28.34
CA ASP A 410 12.81 21.46 -29.36
C ASP A 410 11.66 20.48 -29.64
N ASP A 411 11.65 19.28 -29.02
CA ASP A 411 10.54 18.32 -29.14
C ASP A 411 9.23 18.95 -28.62
N PRO A 412 8.13 18.94 -29.42
CA PRO A 412 6.84 19.48 -28.99
C PRO A 412 6.33 18.91 -27.67
N THR A 413 6.62 17.63 -27.36
CA THR A 413 6.19 17.04 -26.09
C THR A 413 6.99 17.61 -24.92
N VAL A 414 8.30 17.84 -25.10
CA VAL A 414 9.17 18.48 -24.10
C VAL A 414 8.74 19.92 -23.86
N LYS A 415 8.44 20.69 -24.92
CA LYS A 415 7.94 22.06 -24.77
C LYS A 415 6.67 22.13 -23.93
N LYS A 416 5.71 21.23 -24.21
CA LYS A 416 4.46 21.14 -23.46
C LYS A 416 4.69 20.76 -22.00
N ASP A 417 5.57 19.81 -21.74
CA ASP A 417 5.85 19.36 -20.37
C ASP A 417 6.56 20.45 -19.54
N ILE A 418 7.47 21.23 -20.14
CA ILE A 418 8.15 22.36 -19.50
C ILE A 418 7.17 23.41 -18.97
N GLU A 419 6.05 23.65 -19.66
CA GLU A 419 5.00 24.58 -19.19
C GLU A 419 4.31 24.07 -17.90
N SER A 420 4.36 22.76 -17.65
CA SER A 420 3.67 22.11 -16.53
C SER A 420 4.58 21.80 -15.34
N TRP A 421 5.90 21.79 -15.55
CA TRP A 421 6.88 21.44 -14.52
C TRP A 421 7.26 22.65 -13.65
N PRO A 422 7.43 22.44 -12.32
CA PRO A 422 7.82 23.52 -11.42
C PRO A 422 9.33 23.81 -11.43
N PHE A 423 10.15 22.86 -11.90
CA PHE A 423 11.59 23.00 -12.04
C PHE A 423 11.95 23.54 -13.43
N LYS A 424 13.09 24.20 -13.53
CA LYS A 424 13.52 24.84 -14.77
C LYS A 424 14.25 23.85 -15.68
N VAL A 425 13.89 23.85 -16.96
CA VAL A 425 14.62 23.13 -18.01
C VAL A 425 15.22 24.15 -18.96
N VAL A 426 16.50 24.00 -19.28
CA VAL A 426 17.28 24.86 -20.16
C VAL A 426 17.77 24.09 -21.37
N ASP A 427 18.00 24.81 -22.47
CA ASP A 427 18.63 24.27 -23.67
C ASP A 427 20.16 24.32 -23.51
N ASP A 428 20.81 23.20 -23.75
CA ASP A 428 22.26 23.12 -23.90
C ASP A 428 22.58 22.39 -25.21
N ALA A 429 22.88 23.17 -26.25
CA ALA A 429 23.17 22.68 -27.60
C ALA A 429 22.10 21.72 -28.18
N GLY A 430 20.82 21.98 -27.92
CA GLY A 430 19.68 21.17 -28.35
C GLY A 430 19.28 20.07 -27.36
N GLN A 431 20.08 19.83 -26.32
CA GLN A 431 19.75 18.87 -25.25
C GLN A 431 19.05 19.58 -24.08
N PRO A 432 17.95 19.03 -23.56
CA PRO A 432 17.30 19.57 -22.38
C PRO A 432 18.07 19.22 -21.11
N LYS A 433 18.49 20.23 -20.35
CA LYS A 433 19.10 20.09 -19.01
C LYS A 433 18.22 20.69 -17.93
N ILE A 434 18.22 20.08 -16.76
CA ILE A 434 17.43 20.49 -15.59
C ILE A 434 18.31 21.38 -14.71
N GLU A 435 17.90 22.64 -14.52
CA GLU A 435 18.61 23.63 -13.70
C GLU A 435 18.02 23.67 -12.28
N VAL A 436 18.87 23.43 -11.27
CA VAL A 436 18.50 23.42 -9.85
C VAL A 436 19.54 24.17 -9.02
N ASP A 437 19.14 24.69 -7.86
CA ASP A 437 20.03 25.20 -6.83
C ASP A 437 20.48 24.04 -5.92
N TYR A 438 21.77 23.73 -5.91
CA TYR A 438 22.36 22.65 -5.10
C TYR A 438 23.69 23.09 -4.51
N LEU A 439 23.86 22.93 -3.19
CA LEU A 439 25.04 23.40 -2.43
C LEU A 439 25.30 24.92 -2.57
N GLY A 440 24.23 25.71 -2.67
CA GLY A 440 24.31 27.17 -2.82
C GLY A 440 24.69 27.65 -4.22
N GLU A 441 24.80 26.75 -5.20
CA GLU A 441 25.16 27.06 -6.58
C GLU A 441 24.10 26.54 -7.56
N LYS A 442 23.98 27.22 -8.71
CA LYS A 442 23.17 26.72 -9.83
C LYS A 442 23.90 25.60 -10.53
N LYS A 443 23.26 24.43 -10.62
CA LYS A 443 23.76 23.28 -11.36
C LYS A 443 22.78 22.84 -12.43
N GLN A 444 23.33 22.34 -13.53
CA GLN A 444 22.57 21.81 -14.65
C GLN A 444 22.85 20.33 -14.77
N PHE A 445 21.81 19.52 -14.72
CA PHE A 445 21.89 18.07 -14.83
C PHE A 445 21.17 17.60 -16.10
N SER A 446 21.78 16.64 -16.79
CA SER A 446 21.09 15.86 -17.81
C SER A 446 20.01 14.96 -17.20
N ALA A 447 19.04 14.55 -18.01
CA ALA A 447 18.04 13.57 -17.57
C ALA A 447 18.66 12.20 -17.20
N GLN A 448 19.80 11.86 -17.83
CA GLN A 448 20.61 10.68 -17.52
C GLN A 448 21.18 10.76 -16.10
N GLU A 449 21.74 11.89 -15.68
CA GLU A 449 22.26 12.08 -14.32
C GLU A 449 21.16 11.97 -13.27
N ILE A 450 19.99 12.60 -13.49
CA ILE A 450 18.86 12.49 -12.57
C ILE A 450 18.37 11.04 -12.47
N SER A 451 18.27 10.34 -13.61
CA SER A 451 17.88 8.92 -13.63
C SER A 451 18.93 8.03 -12.97
N ALA A 452 20.22 8.35 -13.11
CA ALA A 452 21.32 7.66 -12.45
C ALA A 452 21.26 7.80 -10.93
N MET A 453 20.81 8.95 -10.39
CA MET A 453 20.58 9.11 -8.95
C MET A 453 19.47 8.17 -8.45
N VAL A 454 18.38 8.01 -9.21
CA VAL A 454 17.32 7.05 -8.85
C VAL A 454 17.83 5.61 -8.92
N LEU A 455 18.60 5.25 -9.96
CA LEU A 455 19.20 3.92 -10.11
C LEU A 455 20.22 3.63 -8.99
N LEU A 456 21.01 4.62 -8.58
CA LEU A 456 21.92 4.52 -7.46
C LEU A 456 21.15 4.19 -6.17
N LYS A 457 20.02 4.85 -5.92
CA LYS A 457 19.16 4.53 -4.76
C LYS A 457 18.63 3.09 -4.83
N MET A 458 18.25 2.61 -6.01
CA MET A 458 17.77 1.23 -6.19
C MET A 458 18.90 0.22 -5.93
N LYS A 459 20.11 0.53 -6.39
CA LYS A 459 21.34 -0.23 -6.10
C LYS A 459 21.61 -0.28 -4.60
N GLU A 460 21.57 0.86 -3.90
CA GLU A 460 21.78 0.92 -2.44
C GLU A 460 20.78 0.05 -1.68
N ILE A 461 19.50 0.10 -2.05
CA ILE A 461 18.45 -0.76 -1.46
C ILE A 461 18.81 -2.25 -1.64
N ALA A 462 19.25 -2.64 -2.83
CA ALA A 462 19.67 -4.01 -3.08
C ALA A 462 20.96 -4.37 -2.32
N GLU A 463 21.94 -3.47 -2.24
CA GLU A 463 23.20 -3.70 -1.51
C GLU A 463 22.98 -3.89 -0.01
N VAL A 464 22.09 -3.10 0.60
CA VAL A 464 21.69 -3.24 2.01
C VAL A 464 21.05 -4.60 2.24
N LYS A 465 20.10 -4.99 1.37
CA LYS A 465 19.42 -6.29 1.48
C LYS A 465 20.37 -7.47 1.31
N LEU A 466 21.29 -7.40 0.35
CA LEU A 466 22.21 -8.49 0.01
C LEU A 466 23.48 -8.53 0.88
N GLY A 467 23.76 -7.47 1.63
CA GLY A 467 24.98 -7.33 2.44
C GLY A 467 26.27 -7.28 1.63
N LYS A 468 26.21 -6.92 0.34
CA LYS A 468 27.36 -6.88 -0.58
C LYS A 468 27.16 -5.85 -1.69
N LYS A 469 28.27 -5.42 -2.31
CA LYS A 469 28.23 -4.51 -3.46
C LYS A 469 27.56 -5.14 -4.69
N VAL A 470 26.79 -4.33 -5.41
CA VAL A 470 26.08 -4.71 -6.64
C VAL A 470 26.60 -3.88 -7.81
N GLU A 471 27.20 -4.55 -8.79
CA GLU A 471 27.86 -3.88 -9.94
C GLU A 471 27.21 -4.21 -11.28
N LYS A 472 26.25 -5.14 -11.33
CA LYS A 472 25.62 -5.61 -12.57
C LYS A 472 24.11 -5.52 -12.44
N ALA A 473 23.44 -5.06 -13.49
CA ALA A 473 21.99 -4.94 -13.51
C ALA A 473 21.38 -5.21 -14.89
N VAL A 474 20.10 -5.56 -14.89
CA VAL A 474 19.22 -5.46 -16.06
C VAL A 474 18.28 -4.29 -15.79
N ILE A 475 18.16 -3.37 -16.73
CA ILE A 475 17.34 -2.15 -16.58
C ILE A 475 16.20 -2.20 -17.59
N THR A 476 15.01 -1.78 -17.17
CA THR A 476 13.79 -1.83 -18.00
C THR A 476 13.56 -0.52 -18.75
N VAL A 477 12.98 -0.61 -19.94
CA VAL A 477 12.52 0.55 -20.73
C VAL A 477 11.15 0.27 -21.34
N PRO A 478 10.31 1.29 -21.60
CA PRO A 478 9.11 1.16 -22.41
C PRO A 478 9.42 0.47 -23.74
N ALA A 479 8.54 -0.42 -24.20
CA ALA A 479 8.77 -1.14 -25.46
C ALA A 479 8.93 -0.17 -26.63
N TYR A 480 8.16 0.92 -26.62
CA TYR A 480 8.15 1.94 -27.66
C TYR A 480 9.26 3.01 -27.55
N PHE A 481 10.24 2.85 -26.64
CA PHE A 481 11.41 3.73 -26.59
C PHE A 481 12.23 3.65 -27.88
N ASN A 482 12.61 4.83 -28.38
CA ASN A 482 13.49 5.00 -29.54
C ASN A 482 14.97 4.76 -29.18
N ASP A 483 15.86 4.75 -30.18
CA ASP A 483 17.30 4.50 -30.00
C ASP A 483 17.95 5.46 -28.98
N ASN A 484 17.67 6.76 -29.10
CA ASN A 484 18.24 7.79 -28.24
C ASN A 484 17.85 7.59 -26.77
N GLN A 485 16.60 7.22 -26.50
CA GLN A 485 16.09 6.97 -25.16
C GLN A 485 16.67 5.69 -24.54
N ARG A 486 16.84 4.62 -25.34
CA ARG A 486 17.49 3.37 -24.92
C ARG A 486 18.94 3.61 -24.55
N GLN A 487 19.69 4.31 -25.40
CA GLN A 487 21.08 4.65 -25.13
C GLN A 487 21.21 5.52 -23.89
N ALA A 488 20.42 6.59 -23.77
CA ALA A 488 20.44 7.47 -22.61
C ALA A 488 20.11 6.75 -21.29
N THR A 489 19.20 5.76 -21.31
CA THR A 489 18.88 4.94 -20.13
C THR A 489 20.04 4.00 -19.77
N LYS A 490 20.70 3.41 -20.77
CA LYS A 490 21.91 2.60 -20.57
C LYS A 490 23.05 3.44 -19.98
N ASP A 491 23.23 4.66 -20.46
CA ASP A 491 24.22 5.62 -19.95
C ASP A 491 23.90 6.01 -18.50
N ALA A 492 22.64 6.24 -18.15
CA ALA A 492 22.23 6.47 -16.75
C ALA A 492 22.61 5.28 -15.84
N GLY A 493 22.47 4.05 -16.33
CA GLY A 493 22.97 2.86 -15.65
C GLY A 493 24.48 2.89 -15.43
N ALA A 494 25.26 3.23 -16.46
CA ALA A 494 26.71 3.37 -16.36
C ALA A 494 27.11 4.46 -15.34
N ILE A 495 26.46 5.63 -15.37
CA ILE A 495 26.70 6.75 -14.44
C ILE A 495 26.42 6.34 -12.98
N SER A 496 25.44 5.46 -12.74
CA SER A 496 25.14 4.91 -11.41
C SER A 496 26.15 3.86 -10.90
N GLY A 497 27.20 3.57 -11.70
CA GLY A 497 28.18 2.53 -11.39
C GLY A 497 27.63 1.12 -11.54
N LEU A 498 26.73 0.91 -12.50
CA LEU A 498 26.20 -0.40 -12.88
C LEU A 498 26.66 -0.78 -14.29
N ASN A 499 27.17 -1.98 -14.44
CA ASN A 499 27.33 -2.64 -15.72
C ASN A 499 25.95 -3.18 -16.16
N VAL A 500 25.36 -2.51 -17.16
CA VAL A 500 24.05 -2.85 -17.71
C VAL A 500 24.19 -4.06 -18.64
N LEU A 501 23.85 -5.25 -18.11
CA LEU A 501 23.94 -6.51 -18.85
C LEU A 501 22.91 -6.62 -19.98
N ARG A 502 21.74 -6.00 -19.77
CA ARG A 502 20.64 -5.97 -20.72
C ARG A 502 19.74 -4.78 -20.45
N ILE A 503 19.28 -4.14 -21.53
CA ILE A 503 18.06 -3.33 -21.54
C ILE A 503 16.91 -4.24 -21.97
N ILE A 504 15.90 -4.37 -21.11
CA ILE A 504 14.72 -5.22 -21.38
C ILE A 504 13.48 -4.35 -21.53
N ASN A 505 12.59 -4.71 -22.47
CA ASN A 505 11.32 -4.03 -22.63
C ASN A 505 10.36 -4.37 -21.48
N GLU A 506 9.65 -3.37 -20.96
CA GLU A 506 8.73 -3.49 -19.82
C GLU A 506 7.64 -4.57 -20.03
N PRO A 507 6.91 -4.58 -21.17
CA PRO A 507 5.95 -5.65 -21.47
C PRO A 507 6.59 -7.04 -21.56
N THR A 508 7.80 -7.12 -22.10
CA THR A 508 8.55 -8.38 -22.21
C THR A 508 8.94 -8.93 -20.83
N ALA A 509 9.40 -8.05 -19.92
CA ALA A 509 9.67 -8.43 -18.53
C ALA A 509 8.38 -8.88 -17.80
N ALA A 510 7.27 -8.17 -17.99
CA ALA A 510 5.99 -8.59 -17.41
C ALA A 510 5.50 -9.94 -17.96
N ALA A 511 5.74 -10.22 -19.25
CA ALA A 511 5.42 -11.51 -19.85
C ALA A 511 6.26 -12.65 -19.23
N ILE A 512 7.54 -12.43 -18.92
CA ILE A 512 8.37 -13.39 -18.18
C ILE A 512 7.75 -13.67 -16.80
N ALA A 513 7.37 -12.62 -16.06
CA ALA A 513 6.74 -12.78 -14.74
C ALA A 513 5.42 -13.57 -14.80
N TYR A 514 4.62 -13.33 -15.84
CA TYR A 514 3.40 -14.10 -16.10
C TYR A 514 3.70 -15.56 -16.46
N GLY A 515 4.57 -15.79 -17.45
CA GLY A 515 4.84 -17.12 -18.04
C GLY A 515 5.63 -18.07 -17.14
N LEU A 516 6.46 -17.55 -16.23
CA LEU A 516 7.13 -18.38 -15.20
C LEU A 516 6.26 -18.58 -13.95
N GLY A 517 5.29 -17.70 -13.72
CA GLY A 517 4.36 -17.77 -12.59
C GLY A 517 3.03 -18.44 -12.96
N SER A 518 1.94 -17.70 -12.77
CA SER A 518 0.56 -18.18 -12.94
C SER A 518 0.21 -18.66 -14.35
N GLY A 519 0.93 -18.19 -15.37
CA GLY A 519 0.70 -18.47 -16.78
C GLY A 519 1.45 -19.69 -17.31
N LYS A 520 2.24 -20.38 -16.48
CA LYS A 520 3.11 -21.48 -16.91
C LYS A 520 2.32 -22.59 -17.60
N SER A 521 2.66 -22.88 -18.85
CA SER A 521 2.02 -23.91 -19.66
C SER A 521 2.92 -24.34 -20.81
N GLU A 522 2.92 -25.65 -21.11
CA GLU A 522 3.57 -26.18 -22.33
C GLU A 522 2.77 -25.87 -23.60
N LYS A 523 1.53 -25.41 -23.47
CA LYS A 523 0.70 -25.02 -24.62
C LYS A 523 1.12 -23.66 -25.14
N GLU A 524 1.20 -23.54 -26.45
CA GLU A 524 1.35 -22.26 -27.15
C GLU A 524 0.15 -21.34 -26.84
N ARG A 525 0.45 -20.09 -26.50
CA ARG A 525 -0.57 -19.05 -26.22
C ARG A 525 -0.14 -17.70 -26.76
N ASN A 526 -1.10 -16.95 -27.29
CA ASN A 526 -0.95 -15.54 -27.64
C ASN A 526 -1.40 -14.66 -26.47
N VAL A 527 -0.45 -14.03 -25.81
CA VAL A 527 -0.68 -13.21 -24.62
C VAL A 527 -0.49 -11.74 -24.97
N LEU A 528 -1.52 -10.94 -24.76
CA LEU A 528 -1.45 -9.50 -24.90
C LEU A 528 -1.11 -8.86 -23.55
N ILE A 529 0.00 -8.14 -23.52
CA ILE A 529 0.39 -7.32 -22.37
C ILE A 529 -0.06 -5.89 -22.62
N TYR A 530 -0.87 -5.37 -21.71
CA TYR A 530 -1.34 -3.98 -21.71
C TYR A 530 -0.69 -3.28 -20.51
N ASP A 531 0.35 -2.47 -20.78
CA ASP A 531 1.11 -1.75 -19.75
C ASP A 531 0.75 -0.26 -19.79
N LEU A 532 -0.14 0.16 -18.88
CA LEU A 532 -0.51 1.56 -18.75
C LEU A 532 0.06 2.14 -17.47
N GLY A 533 1.15 2.86 -17.68
CA GLY A 533 1.93 3.46 -16.64
C GLY A 533 1.49 4.86 -16.25
N GLY A 534 2.50 5.64 -15.87
CA GLY A 534 2.41 6.92 -15.18
C GLY A 534 2.82 8.01 -16.12
N GLY A 535 3.88 7.73 -16.89
CA GLY A 535 4.31 8.55 -18.01
C GLY A 535 4.15 7.90 -19.39
N THR A 536 4.07 6.57 -19.48
CA THR A 536 4.16 5.79 -20.73
C THR A 536 3.04 4.74 -20.83
N PHE A 537 2.69 4.38 -22.07
CA PHE A 537 1.74 3.34 -22.42
C PHE A 537 2.36 2.41 -23.46
N ASP A 538 2.38 1.10 -23.21
CA ASP A 538 2.85 0.10 -24.15
C ASP A 538 1.85 -1.05 -24.28
N VAL A 539 1.75 -1.59 -25.49
CA VAL A 539 1.01 -2.82 -25.79
C VAL A 539 1.94 -3.75 -26.55
N SER A 540 2.03 -5.00 -26.11
CA SER A 540 2.80 -6.02 -26.82
C SER A 540 2.01 -7.31 -26.90
N LEU A 541 2.01 -7.94 -28.07
CA LEU A 541 1.46 -9.28 -28.26
C LEU A 541 2.62 -10.26 -28.34
N LEU A 542 2.63 -11.22 -27.43
CA LEU A 542 3.65 -12.25 -27.36
C LEU A 542 3.04 -13.60 -27.65
N ASN A 543 3.81 -14.44 -28.33
CA ASN A 543 3.56 -15.86 -28.43
C ASN A 543 4.47 -16.55 -27.41
N ILE A 544 3.85 -17.26 -26.47
CA ILE A 544 4.52 -17.94 -25.35
C ILE A 544 4.30 -19.44 -25.51
N GLN A 545 5.39 -20.20 -25.60
CA GLN A 545 5.37 -21.66 -25.69
C GLN A 545 6.46 -22.23 -24.81
N GLY A 546 6.08 -22.84 -23.67
CA GLY A 546 7.03 -23.29 -22.67
C GLY A 546 7.92 -22.14 -22.19
N GLY A 547 9.24 -22.27 -22.34
CA GLY A 547 10.24 -21.24 -22.02
C GLY A 547 10.52 -20.22 -23.14
N VAL A 548 9.89 -20.34 -24.32
CA VAL A 548 10.14 -19.45 -25.46
C VAL A 548 9.12 -18.31 -25.48
N PHE A 549 9.62 -17.08 -25.41
CA PHE A 549 8.82 -15.85 -25.44
C PHE A 549 9.18 -15.06 -26.70
N THR A 550 8.24 -15.00 -27.65
CA THR A 550 8.44 -14.29 -28.92
C THR A 550 7.49 -13.10 -29.01
N VAL A 551 8.02 -11.90 -29.07
CA VAL A 551 7.24 -10.69 -29.35
C VAL A 551 6.83 -10.70 -30.82
N ARG A 552 5.52 -10.74 -31.09
CA ARG A 552 4.97 -10.71 -32.45
C ARG A 552 4.86 -9.28 -32.96
N ALA A 553 4.37 -8.38 -32.12
CA ALA A 553 4.26 -6.96 -32.41
C ALA A 553 4.21 -6.14 -31.13
N THR A 554 4.61 -4.86 -31.24
CA THR A 554 4.52 -3.88 -30.16
C THR A 554 4.14 -2.51 -30.72
N ALA A 555 3.39 -1.74 -29.95
CA ALA A 555 3.03 -0.35 -30.19
C ALA A 555 2.80 0.35 -28.86
N GLY A 556 2.75 1.68 -28.86
CA GLY A 556 2.51 2.43 -27.63
C GLY A 556 2.53 3.93 -27.82
N ASP A 557 2.48 4.63 -26.69
CA ASP A 557 2.68 6.07 -26.60
C ASP A 557 3.59 6.36 -25.39
N THR A 558 4.78 6.87 -25.68
CA THR A 558 5.79 7.18 -24.66
C THR A 558 5.46 8.42 -23.83
N HIS A 559 4.35 9.12 -24.11
CA HIS A 559 3.88 10.34 -23.43
C HIS A 559 2.40 10.25 -22.99
N LEU A 560 1.89 9.05 -22.75
CA LEU A 560 0.54 8.82 -22.23
C LEU A 560 0.59 8.01 -20.93
N GLY A 561 -0.02 8.50 -19.85
CA GLY A 561 -0.12 7.75 -18.61
C GLY A 561 -0.89 8.44 -17.50
N GLY A 562 -0.75 7.90 -16.30
CA GLY A 562 -1.43 8.36 -15.09
C GLY A 562 -1.25 9.84 -14.76
N GLN A 563 -0.13 10.44 -15.15
CA GLN A 563 0.18 11.85 -14.93
C GLN A 563 -0.68 12.78 -15.81
N ASP A 564 -1.00 12.36 -17.03
CA ASP A 564 -1.88 13.14 -17.91
C ASP A 564 -3.30 13.16 -17.34
N PHE A 565 -3.73 12.06 -16.73
CA PHE A 565 -5.02 11.99 -16.04
C PHE A 565 -5.06 12.89 -14.80
N ASP A 566 -3.93 12.98 -14.08
CA ASP A 566 -3.78 13.91 -12.96
C ASP A 566 -3.80 15.37 -13.45
N THR A 567 -3.16 15.68 -14.59
CA THR A 567 -3.15 17.02 -15.19
C THR A 567 -4.56 17.43 -15.64
N ASN A 568 -5.33 16.54 -16.27
CA ASN A 568 -6.70 16.84 -16.67
C ASN A 568 -7.60 17.14 -15.45
N LEU A 569 -7.43 16.39 -14.35
CA LEU A 569 -8.14 16.65 -13.11
C LEU A 569 -7.66 17.95 -12.44
N LEU A 570 -6.35 18.21 -12.43
CA LEU A 570 -5.76 19.45 -11.92
C LEU A 570 -6.30 20.68 -12.66
N ASP A 571 -6.37 20.64 -13.99
CA ASP A 571 -6.91 21.73 -14.80
C ASP A 571 -8.39 21.98 -14.52
N HIS A 572 -9.17 20.92 -14.29
CA HIS A 572 -10.54 21.06 -13.84
C HIS A 572 -10.63 21.71 -12.45
N CYS A 573 -9.81 21.26 -11.50
CA CYS A 573 -9.78 21.82 -10.14
C CYS A 573 -9.31 23.29 -10.14
N LYS A 574 -8.32 23.68 -10.95
CA LYS A 574 -7.91 25.09 -11.12
C LYS A 574 -9.07 25.95 -11.59
N LYS A 575 -9.79 25.50 -12.63
CA LYS A 575 -10.97 26.21 -13.16
C LYS A 575 -12.07 26.35 -12.10
N GLU A 576 -12.33 25.29 -11.32
CA GLU A 576 -13.30 25.33 -10.23
C GLU A 576 -12.88 26.25 -9.08
N PHE A 577 -11.60 26.24 -8.70
CA PHE A 577 -11.06 27.17 -7.70
C PHE A 577 -11.25 28.61 -8.18
N THR A 578 -10.78 28.96 -9.38
CA THR A 578 -10.94 30.31 -9.95
C THR A 578 -12.41 30.72 -10.09
N ARG A 579 -13.30 29.79 -10.42
CA ARG A 579 -14.74 30.06 -10.47
C ARG A 579 -15.30 30.46 -9.10
N LYS A 580 -14.88 29.77 -8.03
CA LYS A 580 -15.35 29.96 -6.65
C LYS A 580 -14.69 31.16 -5.95
N SER A 581 -13.36 31.25 -5.98
CA SER A 581 -12.57 32.26 -5.25
C SER A 581 -12.27 33.53 -6.06
N LYS A 582 -12.48 33.50 -7.38
CA LYS A 582 -12.06 34.56 -8.32
C LYS A 582 -10.54 34.80 -8.38
N LYS A 583 -9.74 33.88 -7.83
CA LYS A 583 -8.26 33.93 -7.83
C LYS A 583 -7.69 32.80 -8.70
N ASP A 584 -6.53 33.02 -9.32
CA ASP A 584 -5.85 32.00 -10.16
C ASP A 584 -4.60 31.46 -9.47
N PRO A 585 -4.56 30.17 -9.08
CA PRO A 585 -3.42 29.56 -8.41
C PRO A 585 -2.28 29.19 -9.39
N SER A 586 -2.44 29.41 -10.70
CA SER A 586 -1.49 28.97 -11.73
C SER A 586 -0.08 29.57 -11.59
N GLY A 587 0.05 30.72 -10.93
CA GLY A 587 1.35 31.35 -10.65
C GLY A 587 2.09 30.79 -9.43
N ASP A 588 1.46 29.96 -8.60
CA ASP A 588 2.04 29.44 -7.35
C ASP A 588 2.39 27.95 -7.49
N ALA A 589 3.68 27.67 -7.65
CA ALA A 589 4.20 26.31 -7.76
C ALA A 589 3.88 25.43 -6.53
N ARG A 590 3.82 26.00 -5.33
CA ARG A 590 3.47 25.27 -4.11
C ARG A 590 1.99 24.91 -4.09
N ALA A 591 1.11 25.86 -4.43
CA ALA A 591 -0.32 25.60 -4.56
C ALA A 591 -0.59 24.51 -5.61
N LEU A 592 0.02 24.62 -6.79
CA LEU A 592 -0.10 23.63 -7.87
C LEU A 592 0.40 22.24 -7.45
N ARG A 593 1.53 22.15 -6.73
CA ARG A 593 2.06 20.86 -6.25
C ARG A 593 1.15 20.22 -5.22
N ARG A 594 0.59 20.99 -4.28
CA ARG A 594 -0.38 20.50 -3.28
C ARG A 594 -1.65 20.01 -3.97
N LEU A 595 -2.19 20.79 -4.92
CA LEU A 595 -3.38 20.42 -5.67
C LEU A 595 -3.16 19.18 -6.54
N ARG A 596 -2.01 19.06 -7.22
CA ARG A 596 -1.65 17.87 -8.01
C ARG A 596 -1.57 16.61 -7.15
N THR A 597 -0.96 16.69 -5.96
CA THR A 597 -0.91 15.57 -5.01
C THR A 597 -2.31 15.15 -4.56
N ALA A 598 -3.20 16.12 -4.31
CA ALA A 598 -4.59 15.81 -3.96
C ALA A 598 -5.38 15.21 -5.14
N CYS A 599 -5.14 15.66 -6.37
CA CYS A 599 -5.72 15.09 -7.59
C CYS A 599 -5.28 13.64 -7.81
N GLU A 600 -3.98 13.34 -7.65
CA GLU A 600 -3.46 11.97 -7.74
C GLU A 600 -4.13 11.06 -6.70
N ARG A 601 -4.27 11.53 -5.47
CA ARG A 601 -4.96 10.81 -4.39
C ARG A 601 -6.44 10.58 -4.72
N ALA A 602 -7.14 11.60 -5.21
CA ALA A 602 -8.53 11.48 -5.63
C ALA A 602 -8.70 10.47 -6.77
N LYS A 603 -7.85 10.50 -7.80
CA LYS A 603 -7.83 9.51 -8.89
C LYS A 603 -7.71 8.08 -8.34
N ARG A 604 -6.79 7.85 -7.41
CA ARG A 604 -6.60 6.53 -6.78
C ARG A 604 -7.84 6.10 -6.00
N THR A 605 -8.43 7.00 -5.20
CA THR A 605 -9.70 6.74 -4.49
C THR A 605 -10.85 6.41 -5.44
N LEU A 606 -10.97 7.12 -6.57
CA LEU A 606 -12.01 6.87 -7.59
C LEU A 606 -11.87 5.52 -8.30
N SER A 607 -10.71 4.87 -8.21
CA SER A 607 -10.51 3.54 -8.77
C SER A 607 -11.23 2.44 -7.97
N SER A 608 -11.58 2.70 -6.70
CA SER A 608 -12.41 1.81 -5.87
C SER A 608 -13.76 2.42 -5.48
N GLY A 609 -13.80 3.71 -5.12
CA GLY A 609 -15.00 4.45 -4.75
C GLY A 609 -15.70 5.13 -5.93
N ALA A 610 -17.00 5.41 -5.79
CA ALA A 610 -17.79 6.12 -6.81
C ALA A 610 -17.57 7.65 -6.80
N GLN A 611 -17.07 8.19 -5.68
CA GLN A 611 -16.76 9.60 -5.49
C GLN A 611 -15.55 9.77 -4.58
N ALA A 612 -14.88 10.92 -4.66
CA ALA A 612 -13.79 11.32 -3.80
C ALA A 612 -13.93 12.81 -3.46
N THR A 613 -13.50 13.20 -2.25
CA THR A 613 -13.43 14.61 -1.85
C THR A 613 -11.98 15.08 -1.89
N ILE A 614 -11.76 16.20 -2.58
CA ILE A 614 -10.51 16.95 -2.59
C ILE A 614 -10.70 18.11 -1.62
N GLU A 615 -9.89 18.13 -0.57
CA GLU A 615 -9.92 19.15 0.48
C GLU A 615 -8.50 19.57 0.79
N ILE A 616 -8.24 20.88 0.67
CA ILE A 616 -6.93 21.49 0.89
C ILE A 616 -7.12 22.84 1.57
N ASP A 617 -6.72 22.93 2.83
CA ASP A 617 -6.76 24.18 3.59
C ASP A 617 -5.72 25.18 3.06
N SER A 618 -6.08 26.45 2.98
CA SER A 618 -5.22 27.55 2.56
C SER A 618 -4.44 27.20 1.29
N LEU A 619 -5.15 26.77 0.23
CA LEU A 619 -4.52 26.33 -1.00
C LEU A 619 -3.76 27.48 -1.66
N PHE A 620 -4.39 28.65 -1.78
CA PHE A 620 -3.81 29.83 -2.41
C PHE A 620 -4.40 31.12 -1.81
N ASP A 621 -3.54 32.05 -1.42
CA ASP A 621 -3.92 33.37 -0.85
C ASP A 621 -4.96 33.29 0.29
N GLY A 622 -4.73 32.36 1.23
CA GLY A 622 -5.60 32.15 2.39
C GLY A 622 -6.90 31.38 2.11
N GLU A 623 -7.23 31.11 0.84
CA GLU A 623 -8.48 30.45 0.45
C GLU A 623 -8.36 28.93 0.52
N ASP A 624 -9.32 28.30 1.20
CA ASP A 624 -9.47 26.85 1.22
C ASP A 624 -10.03 26.34 -0.11
N PHE A 625 -9.72 25.10 -0.46
CA PHE A 625 -10.31 24.43 -1.62
C PHE A 625 -10.94 23.10 -1.24
N THR A 626 -12.27 23.06 -1.36
CA THR A 626 -13.06 21.83 -1.18
C THR A 626 -13.91 21.55 -2.42
N MET A 627 -13.82 20.33 -2.93
CA MET A 627 -14.57 19.85 -4.09
C MET A 627 -14.79 18.33 -4.01
N THR A 628 -16.02 17.89 -4.24
CA THR A 628 -16.31 16.47 -4.50
C THR A 628 -16.23 16.20 -5.99
N ILE A 629 -15.49 15.17 -6.37
CA ILE A 629 -15.35 14.67 -7.73
C ILE A 629 -15.94 13.27 -7.82
N THR A 630 -16.79 13.01 -8.81
CA THR A 630 -17.35 11.67 -9.06
C THR A 630 -16.49 10.90 -10.05
N ARG A 631 -16.58 9.56 -10.02
CA ARG A 631 -15.90 8.71 -11.01
C ARG A 631 -16.36 9.05 -12.42
N ALA A 632 -17.66 9.25 -12.63
CA ALA A 632 -18.22 9.62 -13.93
C ALA A 632 -17.60 10.92 -14.48
N ARG A 633 -17.42 11.95 -13.64
CA ARG A 633 -16.79 13.20 -14.07
C ARG A 633 -15.31 13.01 -14.39
N PHE A 634 -14.57 12.23 -13.58
CA PHE A 634 -13.19 11.89 -13.89
C PHE A 634 -13.05 11.11 -15.21
N GLU A 635 -13.95 10.18 -15.48
CA GLU A 635 -13.99 9.43 -16.73
C GLU A 635 -14.31 10.34 -17.93
N GLU A 636 -15.22 11.30 -17.78
CA GLU A 636 -15.52 12.30 -18.82
C GLU A 636 -14.31 13.17 -19.16
N LEU A 637 -13.61 13.69 -18.14
CA LEU A 637 -12.40 14.52 -18.32
C LEU A 637 -11.29 13.78 -19.09
N ASN A 638 -11.24 12.46 -18.96
CA ASN A 638 -10.20 11.62 -19.53
C ASN A 638 -10.69 10.77 -20.71
N ALA A 639 -11.93 10.95 -21.18
CA ALA A 639 -12.57 10.06 -22.15
C ALA A 639 -11.73 9.91 -23.43
N LYS A 640 -11.21 11.02 -23.97
CA LYS A 640 -10.35 11.00 -25.17
C LYS A 640 -9.08 10.20 -24.95
N ALA A 641 -8.39 10.41 -23.83
CA ALA A 641 -7.15 9.71 -23.52
C ALA A 641 -7.39 8.22 -23.28
N PHE A 642 -8.46 7.85 -22.58
CA PHE A 642 -8.85 6.46 -22.33
C PHE A 642 -9.25 5.73 -23.61
N SER A 643 -9.97 6.37 -24.53
CA SER A 643 -10.30 5.76 -25.82
C SER A 643 -9.07 5.62 -26.72
N GLY A 644 -8.15 6.59 -26.67
CA GLY A 644 -6.91 6.57 -27.45
C GLY A 644 -6.01 5.36 -27.13
N THR A 645 -6.11 4.77 -25.94
CA THR A 645 -5.31 3.58 -25.61
C THR A 645 -5.71 2.33 -26.41
N LEU A 646 -6.88 2.31 -27.05
CA LEU A 646 -7.31 1.18 -27.89
C LEU A 646 -6.68 1.20 -29.29
N GLU A 647 -6.18 2.35 -29.75
CA GLU A 647 -5.55 2.46 -31.07
C GLU A 647 -4.26 1.63 -31.15
N PRO A 648 -3.31 1.70 -30.17
CA PRO A 648 -2.15 0.80 -30.15
C PRO A 648 -2.53 -0.68 -30.02
N VAL A 649 -3.61 -1.01 -29.32
CA VAL A 649 -4.10 -2.41 -29.22
C VAL A 649 -4.52 -2.92 -30.61
N ALA A 650 -5.31 -2.13 -31.34
CA ALA A 650 -5.72 -2.49 -32.70
C ALA A 650 -4.51 -2.58 -33.65
N GLN A 651 -3.54 -1.68 -33.51
CA GLN A 651 -2.32 -1.67 -34.30
C GLN A 651 -1.48 -2.93 -34.08
N VAL A 652 -1.27 -3.35 -32.83
CA VAL A 652 -0.53 -4.57 -32.48
C VAL A 652 -1.17 -5.82 -33.06
N LEU A 653 -2.50 -5.94 -33.00
CA LEU A 653 -3.23 -7.06 -33.61
C LEU A 653 -3.05 -7.11 -35.13
N LYS A 654 -3.10 -5.95 -35.78
CA LYS A 654 -2.88 -5.83 -37.22
C LYS A 654 -1.44 -6.20 -37.61
N ASP A 655 -0.45 -5.71 -36.88
CA ASP A 655 0.97 -5.97 -37.18
C ASP A 655 1.36 -7.43 -36.93
N ALA A 656 0.73 -8.07 -35.95
CA ALA A 656 0.92 -9.49 -35.67
C ALA A 656 0.08 -10.42 -36.58
N ASP A 657 -0.81 -9.87 -37.42
CA ASP A 657 -1.80 -10.60 -38.20
C ASP A 657 -2.65 -11.58 -37.34
N ILE A 658 -3.06 -11.12 -36.15
CA ILE A 658 -3.83 -11.90 -35.18
C ILE A 658 -5.20 -11.26 -34.96
N GLN A 659 -6.25 -12.08 -35.10
CA GLN A 659 -7.63 -11.69 -34.80
C GLN A 659 -7.86 -11.62 -33.29
N LYS A 660 -8.81 -10.78 -32.86
CA LYS A 660 -9.13 -10.58 -31.43
C LYS A 660 -9.42 -11.88 -30.67
N ASN A 661 -10.11 -12.81 -31.31
CA ASN A 661 -10.51 -14.10 -30.72
C ASN A 661 -9.34 -15.09 -30.57
N ALA A 662 -8.22 -14.85 -31.25
CA ALA A 662 -7.02 -15.66 -31.18
C ALA A 662 -6.00 -15.16 -30.15
N VAL A 663 -6.30 -14.06 -29.45
CA VAL A 663 -5.59 -13.67 -28.22
C VAL A 663 -6.12 -14.54 -27.10
N ASP A 664 -5.26 -15.28 -26.40
CA ASP A 664 -5.61 -16.22 -25.34
C ASP A 664 -5.74 -15.56 -23.98
N GLU A 665 -4.90 -14.58 -23.66
CA GLU A 665 -4.90 -13.90 -22.36
C GLU A 665 -4.57 -12.41 -22.51
N ILE A 666 -5.14 -11.59 -21.63
CA ILE A 666 -4.94 -10.13 -21.61
C ILE A 666 -4.43 -9.74 -20.22
N VAL A 667 -3.14 -9.50 -20.11
CA VAL A 667 -2.45 -9.24 -18.84
C VAL A 667 -2.31 -7.74 -18.64
N LEU A 668 -2.69 -7.27 -17.45
CA LEU A 668 -2.61 -5.85 -17.07
C LEU A 668 -1.34 -5.55 -16.28
N VAL A 669 -0.61 -4.52 -16.70
CA VAL A 669 0.63 -4.04 -16.06
C VAL A 669 0.55 -2.52 -15.89
N GLY A 670 1.18 -1.99 -14.84
CA GLY A 670 1.21 -0.56 -14.58
C GLY A 670 0.03 -0.05 -13.74
N GLY A 671 0.32 0.98 -12.94
CA GLY A 671 -0.60 1.56 -11.96
C GLY A 671 -1.99 1.90 -12.46
N SER A 672 -2.01 2.54 -13.64
CA SER A 672 -3.20 3.15 -14.20
C SER A 672 -4.17 2.12 -14.79
N THR A 673 -3.76 0.86 -14.96
CA THR A 673 -4.68 -0.22 -15.32
C THR A 673 -5.70 -0.53 -14.22
N ARG A 674 -5.50 -0.02 -12.99
CA ARG A 674 -6.49 -0.12 -11.91
C ARG A 674 -7.74 0.73 -12.14
N ILE A 675 -7.69 1.68 -13.08
CA ILE A 675 -8.84 2.53 -13.41
C ILE A 675 -9.96 1.64 -14.02
N PRO A 676 -11.16 1.58 -13.41
CA PRO A 676 -12.24 0.70 -13.87
C PRO A 676 -12.64 0.94 -15.34
N ARG A 677 -12.60 2.19 -15.80
CA ARG A 677 -12.93 2.55 -17.19
C ARG A 677 -11.96 1.94 -18.19
N ILE A 678 -10.66 1.92 -17.90
CA ILE A 678 -9.64 1.30 -18.75
C ILE A 678 -9.91 -0.20 -18.89
N GLN A 679 -10.16 -0.89 -17.77
CA GLN A 679 -10.47 -2.32 -17.78
C GLN A 679 -11.77 -2.60 -18.55
N LYS A 680 -12.79 -1.76 -18.38
CA LYS A 680 -14.06 -1.90 -19.09
C LYS A 680 -13.86 -1.73 -20.61
N LEU A 681 -13.18 -0.68 -21.04
CA LEU A 681 -12.89 -0.43 -22.46
C LEU A 681 -12.11 -1.58 -23.10
N LEU A 682 -11.10 -2.11 -22.39
CA LEU A 682 -10.30 -3.21 -22.90
C LEU A 682 -11.11 -4.51 -22.99
N SER A 683 -11.91 -4.83 -21.98
CA SER A 683 -12.79 -6.01 -22.00
C SER A 683 -13.85 -5.90 -23.10
N GLU A 684 -14.47 -4.72 -23.28
CA GLU A 684 -15.40 -4.43 -24.38
C GLU A 684 -14.74 -4.58 -25.75
N PHE A 685 -13.48 -4.14 -25.90
CA PHE A 685 -12.74 -4.29 -27.15
C PHE A 685 -12.52 -5.75 -27.54
N PHE A 686 -12.40 -6.65 -26.55
CA PHE A 686 -12.26 -8.10 -26.71
C PHE A 686 -13.57 -8.86 -26.41
N ASP A 687 -14.72 -8.28 -26.77
CA ASP A 687 -16.04 -8.93 -26.74
C ASP A 687 -16.44 -9.50 -25.36
N GLY A 688 -16.07 -8.79 -24.29
CA GLY A 688 -16.38 -9.16 -22.90
C GLY A 688 -15.39 -10.16 -22.29
N LYS A 689 -14.25 -10.42 -22.94
CA LYS A 689 -13.20 -11.29 -22.41
C LYS A 689 -12.73 -10.81 -21.04
N LYS A 690 -12.57 -11.77 -20.11
CA LYS A 690 -12.04 -11.51 -18.77
C LYS A 690 -10.56 -11.15 -18.86
N LEU A 691 -10.17 -10.08 -18.16
CA LEU A 691 -8.79 -9.64 -18.06
C LEU A 691 -8.04 -10.45 -16.99
N GLU A 692 -6.80 -10.80 -17.28
CA GLU A 692 -5.92 -11.55 -16.38
C GLU A 692 -5.29 -10.59 -15.35
N LYS A 693 -5.42 -10.96 -14.07
CA LYS A 693 -5.06 -10.15 -12.90
C LYS A 693 -4.26 -10.93 -11.87
N SER A 694 -3.70 -12.08 -12.27
CA SER A 694 -2.92 -12.96 -11.40
C SER A 694 -1.58 -12.37 -10.96
N ILE A 695 -0.98 -11.50 -11.77
CA ILE A 695 0.30 -10.85 -11.47
C ILE A 695 0.09 -9.47 -10.81
N ASN A 696 1.05 -9.05 -9.99
CA ASN A 696 1.05 -7.71 -9.42
C ASN A 696 1.49 -6.69 -10.49
N PRO A 697 0.61 -5.76 -10.92
CA PRO A 697 0.93 -4.82 -11.99
C PRO A 697 2.01 -3.77 -11.61
N ASP A 698 2.36 -3.62 -10.33
CA ASP A 698 3.42 -2.69 -9.90
C ASP A 698 4.81 -3.35 -9.81
N GLU A 699 4.87 -4.68 -9.75
CA GLU A 699 6.09 -5.45 -9.44
C GLU A 699 6.50 -6.39 -10.59
N ALA A 700 5.57 -6.77 -11.48
CA ALA A 700 5.80 -7.76 -12.54
C ALA A 700 6.98 -7.42 -13.46
N VAL A 701 7.17 -6.14 -13.77
CA VAL A 701 8.28 -5.67 -14.60
C VAL A 701 9.62 -5.91 -13.92
N ALA A 702 9.74 -5.52 -12.64
CA ALA A 702 10.97 -5.75 -11.87
C ALA A 702 11.22 -7.26 -11.66
N TYR A 703 10.16 -8.03 -11.49
CA TYR A 703 10.23 -9.48 -11.37
C TYR A 703 10.88 -10.11 -12.61
N GLY A 704 10.35 -9.82 -13.81
CA GLY A 704 10.91 -10.35 -15.06
C GLY A 704 12.33 -9.89 -15.34
N ALA A 705 12.64 -8.63 -15.00
CA ALA A 705 14.01 -8.11 -15.11
C ALA A 705 14.99 -8.85 -14.19
N ALA A 706 14.57 -9.20 -12.96
CA ALA A 706 15.37 -9.98 -12.03
C ALA A 706 15.62 -11.41 -12.52
N VAL A 707 14.62 -12.07 -13.11
CA VAL A 707 14.80 -13.37 -13.78
C VAL A 707 15.87 -13.27 -14.87
N GLN A 708 15.74 -12.28 -15.75
CA GLN A 708 16.71 -12.07 -16.84
C GLN A 708 18.12 -11.78 -16.30
N ALA A 709 18.24 -11.01 -15.22
CA ALA A 709 19.51 -10.77 -14.54
C ALA A 709 20.10 -12.05 -13.93
N GLY A 710 19.25 -12.92 -13.36
CA GLY A 710 19.63 -14.23 -12.83
C GLY A 710 20.24 -15.13 -13.90
N ILE A 711 19.61 -15.19 -15.08
CA ILE A 711 20.09 -15.96 -16.25
C ILE A 711 21.43 -15.41 -16.75
N LEU A 712 21.50 -14.10 -17.01
CA LEU A 712 22.71 -13.48 -17.57
C LEU A 712 23.90 -13.47 -16.60
N SER A 713 23.66 -13.55 -15.30
CA SER A 713 24.71 -13.66 -14.29
C SER A 713 25.13 -15.11 -13.99
N GLY A 714 24.48 -16.11 -14.60
CA GLY A 714 24.73 -17.53 -14.36
C GLY A 714 24.30 -18.04 -12.98
N LYS A 715 23.54 -17.23 -12.23
CA LYS A 715 23.00 -17.59 -10.91
C LYS A 715 21.70 -18.37 -10.99
N ALA A 716 20.95 -18.21 -12.08
CA ALA A 716 19.77 -19.02 -12.37
C ALA A 716 20.22 -20.31 -13.06
N GLN A 717 20.28 -21.40 -12.30
CA GLN A 717 20.70 -22.73 -12.77
C GLN A 717 19.55 -23.76 -12.69
N SER A 718 18.33 -23.30 -12.39
CA SER A 718 17.16 -24.19 -12.38
C SER A 718 16.82 -24.61 -13.81
N ALA A 719 16.25 -25.82 -13.97
CA ALA A 719 15.77 -26.30 -15.27
C ALA A 719 14.80 -25.29 -15.92
N GLU A 720 13.98 -24.62 -15.12
CA GLU A 720 12.96 -23.67 -15.55
C GLU A 720 13.51 -22.36 -16.13
N THR A 721 14.70 -21.94 -15.71
CA THR A 721 15.37 -20.73 -16.22
C THR A 721 16.39 -21.04 -17.31
N SER A 722 16.80 -22.31 -17.42
CA SER A 722 17.75 -22.79 -18.44
C SER A 722 17.14 -22.81 -19.84
N ASP A 723 15.83 -23.04 -19.94
CA ASP A 723 15.09 -23.11 -21.21
C ASP A 723 14.47 -21.77 -21.65
N LEU A 724 14.74 -20.68 -20.91
CA LEU A 724 14.15 -19.38 -21.23
C LEU A 724 14.85 -18.73 -22.44
N LEU A 725 14.09 -18.58 -23.53
CA LEU A 725 14.53 -17.90 -24.75
C LEU A 725 13.65 -16.68 -25.02
N LEU A 726 14.29 -15.52 -25.19
CA LEU A 726 13.63 -14.25 -25.43
C LEU A 726 13.91 -13.77 -26.86
N LEU A 727 12.85 -13.61 -27.66
CA LEU A 727 12.92 -13.04 -29.01
C LEU A 727 12.09 -11.75 -29.04
N ASP A 728 12.76 -10.61 -28.88
CA ASP A 728 12.14 -9.28 -28.89
C ASP A 728 12.22 -8.65 -30.30
N VAL A 729 11.62 -7.48 -30.51
CA VAL A 729 11.54 -6.81 -31.83
C VAL A 729 11.88 -5.32 -31.75
N VAL A 730 12.23 -4.72 -32.89
CA VAL A 730 12.37 -3.27 -33.03
C VAL A 730 10.96 -2.62 -33.08
N PRO A 731 10.65 -1.62 -32.24
CA PRO A 731 9.30 -1.04 -32.16
C PRO A 731 8.94 -0.13 -33.35
N LEU A 732 9.95 0.51 -33.95
CA LEU A 732 9.82 1.50 -35.02
C LEU A 732 10.84 1.21 -36.11
N SER A 733 10.46 1.42 -37.36
CA SER A 733 11.33 1.25 -38.52
C SER A 733 12.56 2.16 -38.40
N LEU A 734 13.72 1.63 -38.78
CA LEU A 734 15.00 2.36 -38.84
C LEU A 734 15.39 2.52 -40.30
N GLY A 735 15.76 3.73 -40.70
CA GLY A 735 15.99 4.05 -42.10
C GLY A 735 16.78 5.32 -42.30
N VAL A 736 16.92 5.72 -43.56
CA VAL A 736 17.64 6.95 -43.93
C VAL A 736 16.74 7.90 -44.70
N ALA A 737 17.13 9.17 -44.77
CA ALA A 737 16.57 10.11 -45.72
C ALA A 737 17.16 9.89 -47.12
N MET A 738 16.30 9.84 -48.14
CA MET A 738 16.67 9.94 -49.55
C MET A 738 16.52 11.38 -50.05
N GLU A 739 16.89 11.63 -51.31
CA GLU A 739 16.64 12.91 -51.99
C GLU A 739 15.18 13.33 -51.85
N GLY A 740 14.95 14.62 -51.56
CA GLY A 740 13.62 15.16 -51.26
C GLY A 740 13.12 14.92 -49.83
N ASN A 741 14.01 14.52 -48.90
CA ASN A 741 13.68 14.26 -47.49
C ASN A 741 12.65 13.13 -47.29
N ILE A 742 12.68 12.14 -48.18
CA ILE A 742 11.78 10.99 -48.16
C ILE A 742 12.41 9.85 -47.36
N TYR A 743 11.65 9.30 -46.41
CA TYR A 743 12.08 8.23 -45.53
C TYR A 743 12.16 6.89 -46.26
N ALA A 744 13.29 6.21 -46.10
CA ALA A 744 13.56 4.92 -46.69
C ALA A 744 13.89 3.89 -45.61
N PRO A 745 12.96 2.99 -45.25
CA PRO A 745 13.19 2.00 -44.20
C PRO A 745 14.27 0.99 -44.62
N VAL A 746 15.12 0.61 -43.66
CA VAL A 746 16.18 -0.40 -43.80
C VAL A 746 15.91 -1.58 -42.87
N VAL A 747 15.55 -1.31 -41.62
CA VAL A 747 15.06 -2.31 -40.66
C VAL A 747 13.59 -1.99 -40.39
N PRO A 748 12.64 -2.77 -40.93
CA PRO A 748 11.21 -2.55 -40.65
C PRO A 748 10.87 -2.79 -39.18
N ARG A 749 9.87 -2.08 -38.65
CA ARG A 749 9.30 -2.39 -37.33
C ARG A 749 8.83 -3.85 -37.26
N GLY A 750 8.89 -4.43 -36.07
CA GLY A 750 8.59 -5.86 -35.85
C GLY A 750 9.73 -6.81 -36.25
N SER A 751 10.85 -6.30 -36.79
CA SER A 751 12.04 -7.13 -37.01
C SER A 751 12.59 -7.65 -35.70
N THR A 752 12.78 -8.96 -35.58
CA THR A 752 13.37 -9.60 -34.39
C THR A 752 14.78 -9.11 -34.12
N VAL A 753 15.12 -8.82 -32.86
CA VAL A 753 16.46 -8.43 -32.42
C VAL A 753 17.20 -9.59 -31.74
N PRO A 754 18.53 -9.71 -31.91
CA PRO A 754 19.40 -8.84 -32.71
C PRO A 754 19.24 -9.07 -34.21
N CYS A 755 19.44 -8.04 -35.02
CA CYS A 755 19.38 -8.17 -36.49
C CYS A 755 20.40 -7.32 -37.21
N LEU A 756 20.78 -7.79 -38.41
CA LEU A 756 21.62 -7.06 -39.34
C LEU A 756 20.88 -6.90 -40.68
N ARG A 757 20.84 -5.67 -41.19
CA ARG A 757 20.32 -5.34 -42.51
C ARG A 757 21.33 -4.49 -43.27
N LYS A 758 21.35 -4.64 -44.58
CA LYS A 758 22.25 -3.91 -45.46
C LYS A 758 21.46 -3.19 -46.52
N ARG A 759 21.85 -1.96 -46.85
CA ARG A 759 21.33 -1.21 -47.98
C ARG A 759 22.47 -0.50 -48.70
N THR A 760 22.46 -0.60 -50.02
CA THR A 760 23.47 0.04 -50.87
C THR A 760 22.95 1.39 -51.32
N PHE A 761 23.81 2.40 -51.21
CA PHE A 761 23.62 3.75 -51.71
C PHE A 761 24.73 4.11 -52.71
N THR A 762 24.57 5.23 -53.39
CA THR A 762 25.54 5.70 -54.40
C THR A 762 25.63 7.24 -54.40
N THR A 763 26.61 7.78 -55.11
CA THR A 763 26.81 9.23 -55.30
C THR A 763 25.85 9.78 -56.35
N VAL A 764 25.45 11.04 -56.18
CA VAL A 764 24.52 11.75 -57.10
C VAL A 764 25.25 12.74 -58.01
N ALA A 765 26.53 13.00 -57.76
CA ALA A 765 27.36 13.90 -58.57
C ALA A 765 28.72 13.26 -58.91
N ASP A 766 29.27 13.65 -60.07
CA ASP A 766 30.61 13.25 -60.50
C ASP A 766 31.67 13.75 -59.51
N ASN A 767 32.63 12.89 -59.18
CA ASN A 767 33.73 13.17 -58.24
C ASN A 767 33.26 13.61 -56.84
N GLN A 768 32.04 13.25 -56.44
CA GLN A 768 31.54 13.51 -55.09
C GLN A 768 32.41 12.80 -54.05
N GLN A 769 33.07 13.58 -53.18
CA GLN A 769 33.99 13.05 -52.16
C GLN A 769 33.33 12.79 -50.81
N THR A 770 32.13 13.31 -50.58
CA THR A 770 31.42 13.20 -49.31
C THR A 770 29.97 12.79 -49.55
N VAL A 771 29.47 11.82 -48.78
CA VAL A 771 28.04 11.47 -48.75
C VAL A 771 27.56 11.53 -47.30
N GLN A 772 26.48 12.26 -47.09
CA GLN A 772 25.80 12.40 -45.80
C GLN A 772 24.59 11.46 -45.78
N PHE A 773 24.42 10.79 -44.64
CA PHE A 773 23.33 9.86 -44.40
C PHE A 773 22.60 10.25 -43.11
N PRO A 774 21.52 11.04 -43.22
CA PRO A 774 20.61 11.29 -42.11
C PRO A 774 19.85 10.02 -41.75
N VAL A 775 19.90 9.61 -40.48
CA VAL A 775 19.23 8.40 -39.97
C VAL A 775 17.99 8.79 -39.18
N TYR A 776 16.89 8.11 -39.47
CA TYR A 776 15.60 8.36 -38.84
C TYR A 776 14.96 7.07 -38.33
N GLN A 777 14.13 7.24 -37.30
CA GLN A 777 13.27 6.21 -36.74
C GLN A 777 11.81 6.65 -36.79
N GLY A 778 10.93 5.84 -37.40
CA GLY A 778 9.50 6.13 -37.52
C GLY A 778 8.85 5.50 -38.75
N GLU A 779 7.55 5.75 -38.93
CA GLU A 779 6.73 5.13 -39.99
C GLU A 779 6.23 6.14 -41.04
N ARG A 780 6.59 7.42 -40.91
CA ARG A 780 6.08 8.49 -41.77
C ARG A 780 6.94 8.61 -43.02
N VAL A 781 6.34 9.03 -44.13
CA VAL A 781 7.03 9.15 -45.43
C VAL A 781 7.96 10.36 -45.45
N ASN A 782 7.54 11.50 -44.89
CA ASN A 782 8.40 12.68 -44.74
C ASN A 782 9.29 12.50 -43.49
N CYS A 783 10.60 12.66 -43.64
CA CYS A 783 11.53 12.52 -42.52
C CYS A 783 11.34 13.57 -41.41
N GLU A 784 10.75 14.74 -41.70
CA GLU A 784 10.40 15.75 -40.68
C GLU A 784 9.41 15.24 -39.63
N ASP A 785 8.54 14.29 -40.02
CA ASP A 785 7.57 13.68 -39.11
C ASP A 785 8.14 12.46 -38.35
N ASN A 786 9.40 12.10 -38.58
CA ASN A 786 10.09 10.99 -37.93
C ASN A 786 11.13 11.50 -36.92
N THR A 787 11.58 10.62 -36.03
CA THR A 787 12.63 10.97 -35.06
C THR A 787 14.00 10.87 -35.70
N SER A 788 14.74 11.99 -35.74
CA SER A 788 16.15 11.97 -36.15
C SER A 788 17.01 11.28 -35.09
N LEU A 789 17.78 10.28 -35.49
CA LEU A 789 18.78 9.60 -34.65
C LEU A 789 20.17 10.25 -34.79
N GLY A 790 20.33 11.11 -35.80
CA GLY A 790 21.53 11.84 -36.12
C GLY A 790 21.99 11.60 -37.55
N GLU A 791 23.17 12.11 -37.87
CA GLU A 791 23.73 12.09 -39.22
C GLU A 791 25.14 11.53 -39.21
N PHE A 792 25.49 10.77 -40.26
CA PHE A 792 26.86 10.35 -40.49
C PHE A 792 27.37 10.75 -41.88
N THR A 793 28.63 11.15 -41.96
CA THR A 793 29.31 11.53 -43.20
C THR A 793 30.36 10.49 -43.57
N LEU A 794 30.24 9.91 -44.76
CA LEU A 794 31.28 9.07 -45.36
C LEU A 794 32.19 9.92 -46.24
N ALA A 795 33.45 10.06 -45.84
CA ALA A 795 34.46 10.83 -46.54
C ALA A 795 35.89 10.31 -46.26
N PRO A 796 36.85 10.41 -47.21
CA PRO A 796 36.65 10.77 -48.62
C PRO A 796 36.31 9.55 -49.49
N ILE A 797 35.35 9.72 -50.40
CA ILE A 797 34.99 8.76 -51.46
C ILE A 797 35.95 8.94 -52.65
N PRO A 798 36.47 7.86 -53.27
CA PRO A 798 37.32 7.98 -54.45
C PRO A 798 36.60 8.71 -55.60
N PRO A 799 37.32 9.48 -56.44
CA PRO A 799 36.71 10.16 -57.59
C PRO A 799 36.17 9.13 -58.60
N MET A 800 34.84 9.11 -58.75
CA MET A 800 34.08 8.22 -59.64
C MET A 800 32.96 9.03 -60.30
N ARG A 801 32.34 8.52 -61.38
CA ARG A 801 31.14 9.16 -61.95
C ARG A 801 29.94 9.00 -61.01
N ALA A 802 28.95 9.86 -61.15
CA ALA A 802 27.68 9.73 -60.43
C ALA A 802 27.08 8.33 -60.65
N GLY A 803 26.62 7.68 -59.58
CA GLY A 803 26.04 6.34 -59.63
C GLY A 803 27.02 5.17 -59.63
N GLU A 804 28.34 5.41 -59.74
CA GLU A 804 29.35 4.32 -59.78
C GLU A 804 29.80 3.87 -58.39
N ALA A 805 29.81 4.77 -57.39
CA ALA A 805 30.24 4.44 -56.04
C ALA A 805 29.26 3.45 -55.38
N VAL A 806 29.77 2.38 -54.79
CA VAL A 806 28.95 1.37 -54.09
C VAL A 806 29.13 1.53 -52.58
N LEU A 807 28.22 2.27 -51.96
CA LEU A 807 28.25 2.60 -50.53
C LEU A 807 27.35 1.62 -49.76
N GLU A 808 27.93 0.60 -49.15
CA GLU A 808 27.19 -0.36 -48.32
C GLU A 808 27.02 0.20 -46.91
N CYS A 809 25.78 0.53 -46.55
CA CYS A 809 25.41 0.85 -45.18
C CYS A 809 24.85 -0.41 -44.49
N VAL A 810 25.39 -0.72 -43.33
CA VAL A 810 25.01 -1.84 -42.48
C VAL A 810 24.33 -1.27 -41.24
N PHE A 811 23.08 -1.69 -41.02
CA PHE A 811 22.28 -1.39 -39.84
C PHE A 811 22.29 -2.64 -38.96
N GLU A 812 22.99 -2.56 -37.83
CA GLU A 812 23.06 -3.59 -36.81
C GLU A 812 22.26 -3.13 -35.60
N VAL A 813 21.26 -3.90 -35.20
CA VAL A 813 20.50 -3.67 -33.97
C VAL A 813 20.86 -4.79 -32.99
N ASP A 814 21.39 -4.40 -31.84
CA ASP A 814 21.85 -5.35 -30.82
C ASP A 814 20.69 -5.93 -29.98
N VAL A 815 21.03 -6.78 -29.02
CA VAL A 815 20.06 -7.40 -28.08
C VAL A 815 19.37 -6.41 -27.12
N ASN A 816 19.85 -5.17 -27.05
CA ASN A 816 19.25 -4.08 -26.26
C ASN A 816 18.29 -3.23 -27.11
N GLY A 817 18.19 -3.51 -28.42
CA GLY A 817 17.46 -2.70 -29.38
C GLY A 817 18.18 -1.41 -29.75
N ILE A 818 19.50 -1.34 -29.58
CA ILE A 818 20.31 -0.15 -29.88
C ILE A 818 20.95 -0.31 -31.26
N LEU A 819 20.85 0.74 -32.07
CA LEU A 819 21.34 0.80 -33.43
C LEU A 819 22.84 1.16 -33.47
N LYS A 820 23.58 0.38 -34.24
CA LYS A 820 24.91 0.69 -34.74
C LYS A 820 24.87 0.73 -36.27
N VAL A 821 25.34 1.83 -36.85
CA VAL A 821 25.44 1.97 -38.30
C VAL A 821 26.91 2.02 -38.71
N THR A 822 27.25 1.23 -39.73
CA THR A 822 28.57 1.25 -40.36
C THR A 822 28.38 1.47 -41.86
N ALA A 823 29.21 2.32 -42.46
CA ALA A 823 29.20 2.54 -43.90
C ALA A 823 30.56 2.19 -44.51
N THR A 824 30.54 1.42 -45.60
CA THR A 824 31.74 0.95 -46.31
C THR A 824 31.59 1.19 -47.80
N GLU A 825 32.58 1.85 -48.41
CA GLU A 825 32.70 1.94 -49.86
C GLU A 825 33.40 0.67 -50.38
N LYS A 826 32.72 -0.11 -51.23
CA LYS A 826 33.18 -1.47 -51.58
C LYS A 826 34.44 -1.52 -52.44
N THR A 827 34.68 -0.53 -53.28
CA THR A 827 35.76 -0.56 -54.28
C THR A 827 37.13 -0.33 -53.64
N SER A 828 37.21 0.61 -52.70
CA SER A 828 38.41 0.93 -51.93
C SER A 828 38.52 0.11 -50.64
N GLY A 829 37.44 -0.57 -50.23
CA GLY A 829 37.34 -1.25 -48.93
C GLY A 829 37.34 -0.29 -47.73
N ARG A 830 37.34 1.03 -47.97
CA ARG A 830 37.32 2.02 -46.90
C ARG A 830 36.00 1.95 -46.16
N SER A 831 36.11 1.66 -44.86
CA SER A 831 35.00 1.65 -43.94
C SER A 831 35.14 2.83 -42.99
N ALA A 832 34.03 3.49 -42.72
CA ALA A 832 33.94 4.45 -41.64
C ALA A 832 32.98 3.88 -40.58
N ASN A 833 33.53 3.60 -39.40
CA ASN A 833 32.72 3.47 -38.18
C ASN A 833 32.46 4.89 -37.73
N ILE A 834 31.28 5.43 -38.06
CA ILE A 834 31.07 6.87 -37.94
C ILE A 834 30.43 7.17 -36.59
N THR A 835 31.12 8.00 -35.81
CA THR A 835 30.56 8.71 -34.65
C THR A 835 29.46 9.63 -35.14
N ILE A 836 28.22 9.37 -34.71
CA ILE A 836 27.04 10.14 -35.13
C ILE A 836 27.23 11.59 -34.68
N SER A 837 27.25 12.53 -35.63
CA SER A 837 27.23 13.97 -35.34
C SER A 837 25.78 14.44 -35.15
N ASN A 838 25.58 15.47 -34.31
CA ASN A 838 24.27 16.05 -34.02
C ASN A 838 23.26 15.04 -33.40
N SER A 839 23.76 14.05 -32.66
CA SER A 839 22.94 13.07 -31.93
C SER A 839 22.50 13.60 -30.58
N VAL A 840 21.22 13.40 -30.26
CA VAL A 840 20.66 13.72 -28.93
C VAL A 840 20.54 12.46 -28.11
N GLY A 841 20.84 12.56 -26.81
CA GLY A 841 20.79 11.43 -25.89
C GLY A 841 22.02 10.52 -25.90
N LYS A 842 23.03 10.81 -26.74
CA LYS A 842 24.33 10.11 -26.74
C LYS A 842 25.36 10.97 -26.02
N LEU A 843 25.98 10.41 -24.99
CA LEU A 843 27.11 11.01 -24.28
C LEU A 843 28.42 10.39 -24.78
N SER A 844 29.46 11.20 -24.88
CA SER A 844 30.81 10.69 -25.12
C SER A 844 31.34 9.95 -23.89
N THR A 845 32.34 9.07 -24.08
CA THR A 845 32.99 8.37 -22.97
C THR A 845 33.54 9.36 -21.93
N ASP A 846 34.15 10.46 -22.37
CA ASP A 846 34.71 11.49 -21.50
C ASP A 846 33.62 12.19 -20.65
N GLU A 847 32.45 12.45 -21.23
CA GLU A 847 31.32 13.01 -20.50
C GLU A 847 30.76 12.02 -19.48
N ILE A 848 30.64 10.74 -19.84
CA ILE A 848 30.19 9.69 -18.93
C ILE A 848 31.17 9.54 -17.77
N GLU A 849 32.48 9.49 -18.02
CA GLU A 849 33.51 9.41 -16.98
C GLU A 849 33.49 10.61 -16.05
N LYS A 850 33.30 11.83 -16.60
CA LYS A 850 33.10 13.03 -15.80
C LYS A 850 31.87 12.93 -14.91
N MET A 851 30.73 12.49 -15.46
CA MET A 851 29.48 12.31 -14.71
C MET A 851 29.60 11.24 -13.63
N ILE A 852 30.33 10.15 -13.88
CA ILE A 852 30.65 9.12 -12.87
C ILE A 852 31.47 9.76 -11.73
N SER A 853 32.53 10.51 -12.07
CA SER A 853 33.35 11.21 -11.08
C SER A 853 32.53 12.20 -10.24
N ASP A 854 31.62 12.94 -10.87
CA ASP A 854 30.76 13.89 -10.17
C ASP A 854 29.72 13.15 -9.28
N ALA A 855 29.16 12.02 -9.73
CA ALA A 855 28.29 11.17 -8.94
C ALA A 855 29.00 10.63 -7.68
N GLU A 856 30.27 10.21 -7.80
CA GLU A 856 31.10 9.78 -6.66
C GLU A 856 31.39 10.91 -5.68
N LYS A 857 31.72 12.12 -6.18
CA LYS A 857 31.91 13.31 -5.32
C LYS A 857 30.65 13.63 -4.53
N PHE A 858 29.48 13.61 -5.19
CA PHE A 858 28.22 13.89 -4.50
C PHE A 858 27.91 12.83 -3.44
N LYS A 859 28.14 11.54 -3.73
CA LYS A 859 27.99 10.47 -2.74
C LYS A 859 28.89 10.70 -1.52
N ASN A 860 30.16 11.06 -1.73
CA ASN A 860 31.08 11.32 -0.63
C ASN A 860 30.63 12.53 0.23
N ASN A 861 30.07 13.56 -0.39
CA ASN A 861 29.50 14.70 0.33
C ASN A 861 28.26 14.30 1.15
N ASP A 862 27.35 13.53 0.57
CA ASP A 862 26.15 13.02 1.24
C ASP A 862 26.52 12.10 2.43
N GLU A 863 27.54 11.24 2.28
CA GLU A 863 28.08 10.42 3.37
C GLU A 863 28.75 11.26 4.46
N ALA A 864 29.52 12.29 4.09
CA ALA A 864 30.17 13.18 5.05
C ALA A 864 29.14 13.97 5.87
N PHE A 865 28.07 14.44 5.22
CA PHE A 865 26.95 15.09 5.87
C PHE A 865 26.22 14.14 6.83
N SER A 866 25.91 12.92 6.39
CA SER A 866 25.25 11.89 7.21
C SER A 866 26.08 11.53 8.44
N LYS A 867 27.39 11.26 8.27
CA LYS A 867 28.32 10.97 9.39
C LYS A 867 28.38 12.11 10.40
N LYS A 868 28.36 13.36 9.92
CA LYS A 868 28.32 14.55 10.77
C LYS A 868 27.01 14.65 11.55
N PHE A 869 25.87 14.44 10.88
CA PHE A 869 24.56 14.48 11.53
C PHE A 869 24.40 13.38 12.59
N GLU A 870 24.82 12.15 12.29
CA GLU A 870 24.82 11.05 13.27
C GLU A 870 25.70 11.35 14.48
N ALA A 871 26.92 11.87 14.25
CA ALA A 871 27.83 12.26 15.34
C ALA A 871 27.21 13.39 16.19
N LYS A 872 26.50 14.34 15.57
CA LYS A 872 25.76 15.40 16.24
C LYS A 872 24.67 14.83 17.16
N GLN A 873 23.79 13.98 16.62
CA GLN A 873 22.72 13.35 17.40
C GLN A 873 23.24 12.46 18.54
N GLN A 874 24.33 11.72 18.30
CA GLN A 874 24.96 10.90 19.34
C GLN A 874 25.52 11.77 20.47
N LEU A 875 26.19 12.88 20.15
CA LEU A 875 26.71 13.81 21.13
C LEU A 875 25.58 14.49 21.92
N GLU A 876 24.52 14.97 21.25
CA GLU A 876 23.33 15.55 21.91
C GLU A 876 22.69 14.57 22.89
N SER A 877 22.45 13.33 22.46
CA SER A 877 21.90 12.28 23.32
C SER A 877 22.84 11.93 24.48
N TYR A 878 24.15 11.96 24.26
CA TYR A 878 25.13 11.72 25.32
C TYR A 878 25.16 12.87 26.33
N ILE A 879 25.10 14.13 25.87
CA ILE A 879 25.01 15.30 26.75
C ILE A 879 23.79 15.19 27.65
N GLY A 880 22.59 14.94 27.10
CA GLY A 880 21.37 14.81 27.90
C GLY A 880 21.47 13.72 28.99
N ARG A 881 22.08 12.57 28.65
CA ARG A 881 22.35 11.50 29.65
C ARG A 881 23.31 11.95 30.75
N VAL A 882 24.34 12.71 30.41
CA VAL A 882 25.32 13.19 31.40
C VAL A 882 24.70 14.29 32.27
N GLU A 883 23.86 15.16 31.72
CA GLU A 883 23.11 16.16 32.47
C GLU A 883 22.18 15.53 33.51
N GLU A 884 21.47 14.45 33.16
CA GLU A 884 20.67 13.65 34.11
C GLU A 884 21.55 13.10 35.25
N ILE A 885 22.71 12.52 34.92
CA ILE A 885 23.64 11.97 35.92
C ILE A 885 24.18 13.06 36.87
N VAL A 886 24.45 14.27 36.36
CA VAL A 886 25.00 15.38 37.14
C VAL A 886 23.94 16.11 37.96
N SER A 887 22.68 16.11 37.49
CA SER A 887 21.53 16.71 38.17
C SER A 887 20.88 15.80 39.21
N ASP A 888 21.10 14.48 39.15
CA ASP A 888 20.64 13.54 40.17
C ASP A 888 21.31 13.83 41.54
N PRO A 889 20.54 14.17 42.60
CA PRO A 889 21.07 14.47 43.92
C PRO A 889 21.85 13.32 44.57
N THR A 890 21.50 12.07 44.26
CA THR A 890 22.11 10.86 44.86
C THR A 890 23.45 10.49 44.21
N LEU A 891 23.61 10.82 42.92
CA LEU A 891 24.84 10.58 42.16
C LEU A 891 25.81 11.75 42.26
N SER A 892 25.30 12.99 42.27
CA SER A 892 26.11 14.19 42.41
C SER A 892 26.87 14.26 43.74
N LEU A 893 26.31 13.73 44.84
CA LEU A 893 26.96 13.60 46.14
C LEU A 893 28.15 12.63 46.15
N LYS A 894 28.26 11.73 45.15
CA LYS A 894 29.34 10.74 45.03
C LYS A 894 30.53 11.25 44.21
N LEU A 895 30.41 12.41 43.57
CA LEU A 895 31.48 13.00 42.76
C LEU A 895 32.51 13.71 43.64
N LYS A 896 33.80 13.57 43.33
CA LYS A 896 34.86 14.27 44.06
C LYS A 896 34.77 15.78 43.83
N ARG A 897 35.14 16.58 44.84
CA ARG A 897 35.14 18.05 44.78
C ARG A 897 35.91 18.55 43.54
N GLY A 898 35.27 19.39 42.73
CA GLY A 898 35.82 19.93 41.47
C GLY A 898 35.67 19.04 40.23
N GLN A 899 35.14 17.81 40.34
CA GLN A 899 34.80 17.00 39.15
C GLN A 899 33.51 17.44 38.49
N LYS A 900 32.51 17.86 39.28
CA LYS A 900 31.23 18.38 38.78
C LYS A 900 31.43 19.60 37.87
N GLU A 901 32.17 20.60 38.33
CA GLU A 901 32.50 21.81 37.56
C GLU A 901 33.24 21.49 36.24
N LYS A 902 34.13 20.49 36.24
CA LYS A 902 34.82 20.04 35.02
C LYS A 902 33.87 19.38 34.03
N ILE A 903 32.91 18.58 34.53
CA ILE A 903 31.90 17.94 33.67
C ILE A 903 30.98 19.00 33.08
N GLU A 904 30.47 19.94 33.89
CA GLU A 904 29.63 21.05 33.43
C GLU A 904 30.34 21.93 32.40
N SER A 905 31.63 22.25 32.61
CA SER A 905 32.43 22.97 31.61
C SER A 905 32.58 22.18 30.30
N THR A 906 32.81 20.87 30.37
CA THR A 906 32.97 20.04 29.17
C THR A 906 31.64 19.83 28.43
N ILE A 907 30.51 19.81 29.15
CA ILE A 907 29.17 19.85 28.57
C ILE A 907 28.99 21.16 27.81
N SER A 908 29.32 22.30 28.43
CA SER A 908 29.24 23.60 27.76
C SER A 908 30.08 23.67 26.49
N ASP A 909 31.31 23.13 26.51
CA ASP A 909 32.18 23.05 25.33
C ASP A 909 31.57 22.16 24.23
N ALA A 910 30.97 21.03 24.62
CA ALA A 910 30.30 20.13 23.71
C ALA A 910 29.02 20.75 23.11
N MET A 911 28.24 21.50 23.89
CA MET A 911 27.08 22.26 23.40
C MET A 911 27.50 23.37 22.44
N ALA A 912 28.57 24.11 22.75
CA ALA A 912 29.11 25.11 21.83
C ALA A 912 29.56 24.48 20.50
N ALA A 913 30.19 23.30 20.55
CA ALA A 913 30.57 22.56 19.34
C ALA A 913 29.37 22.07 18.50
N LEU A 914 28.21 21.82 19.14
CA LEU A 914 26.96 21.44 18.46
C LEU A 914 26.28 22.62 17.75
N GLU A 915 26.46 23.84 18.26
CA GLU A 915 25.94 25.07 17.65
C GLU A 915 26.75 25.54 16.43
N LEU A 916 28.02 25.14 16.34
CA LEU A 916 28.88 25.48 15.21
C LEU A 916 28.52 24.67 13.95
N ASN A 917 28.07 25.36 12.90
CA ASN A 917 27.78 24.73 11.60
C ASN A 917 29.03 24.15 10.90
N GLU A 918 30.25 24.54 11.29
CA GLU A 918 31.51 24.07 10.68
C GLU A 918 32.08 22.79 11.30
N SER A 919 31.61 22.37 12.48
CA SER A 919 32.14 21.19 13.18
C SER A 919 32.10 19.93 12.31
N THR A 920 33.22 19.21 12.20
CA THR A 920 33.28 17.95 11.45
C THR A 920 32.75 16.77 12.31
N ALA A 921 32.47 15.64 11.68
CA ALA A 921 32.10 14.42 12.41
C ALA A 921 33.17 14.00 13.42
N ASP A 922 34.45 14.19 13.09
CA ASP A 922 35.57 13.85 13.95
C ASP A 922 35.72 14.83 15.12
N ASP A 923 35.44 16.11 14.92
CA ASP A 923 35.40 17.10 16.00
C ASP A 923 34.32 16.77 17.03
N LEU A 924 33.11 16.45 16.55
CA LEU A 924 31.98 16.06 17.41
C LEU A 924 32.27 14.76 18.18
N LYS A 925 32.84 13.74 17.50
CA LYS A 925 33.29 12.51 18.16
C LYS A 925 34.40 12.74 19.18
N LYS A 926 35.30 13.69 18.92
CA LYS A 926 36.37 14.07 19.86
C LYS A 926 35.79 14.72 21.11
N GLN A 927 34.79 15.60 20.98
CA GLN A 927 34.07 16.16 22.13
C GLN A 927 33.30 15.10 22.91
N GLU A 928 32.61 14.19 22.21
CA GLU A 928 31.92 13.06 22.83
C GLU A 928 32.90 12.19 23.63
N LEU A 929 34.07 11.88 23.06
CA LEU A 929 35.10 11.07 23.71
C LEU A 929 35.72 11.80 24.91
N ALA A 930 35.93 13.11 24.82
CA ALA A 930 36.42 13.92 25.92
C ALA A 930 35.44 13.88 27.11
N LEU A 931 34.15 14.09 26.84
CA LEU A 931 33.09 14.00 27.84
C LEU A 931 32.98 12.58 28.42
N LYS A 932 32.99 11.54 27.57
CA LYS A 932 32.99 10.13 27.99
C LYS A 932 34.13 9.79 28.94
N ARG A 933 35.36 10.20 28.61
CA ARG A 933 36.55 9.95 29.45
C ARG A 933 36.41 10.61 30.81
N LEU A 934 35.93 11.84 30.85
CA LEU A 934 35.78 12.59 32.08
C LEU A 934 34.70 11.98 32.99
N VAL A 935 33.53 11.66 32.43
CA VAL A 935 32.41 11.03 33.14
C VAL A 935 32.79 9.64 33.63
N THR A 936 33.43 8.83 32.79
CA THR A 936 33.90 7.47 33.18
C THR A 936 34.91 7.56 34.32
N LYS A 937 35.87 8.48 34.24
CA LYS A 937 36.85 8.71 35.31
C LYS A 937 36.19 9.14 36.61
N ALA A 938 35.18 10.02 36.54
CA ALA A 938 34.46 10.48 37.71
C ALA A 938 33.64 9.35 38.35
N MET A 939 33.00 8.50 37.55
CA MET A 939 32.21 7.35 38.00
C MET A 939 33.07 6.17 38.49
N SER A 940 34.29 6.01 37.97
CA SER A 940 35.26 4.99 38.41
C SER A 940 36.06 5.41 39.64
N SER A 941 35.97 6.67 40.07
CA SER A 941 36.68 7.22 41.24
C SER A 941 36.05 6.81 42.59
N ARG A 942 35.34 5.67 42.63
CA ARG A 942 34.71 5.11 43.83
C ARG A 942 35.72 4.86 44.94
#